data_AF-A0A4Q9Q684-F1
#
_entry.id   AF-A0A4Q9Q684-F1
#
_cell.length_a   1.000
_cell.length_b   1.000
_cell.length_c   1.000
_cell.angle_alpha   90.00
_cell.angle_beta   90.00
_cell.angle_gamma   90.00
#
_symmetry.space_group_name_H-M   'P 1'
#
loop_
_entity.id
_entity.type
_entity.pdbx_description
1 polymer ?
#
loop_
_entity_poly.entity_id
_entity_poly.type
_entity_poly.pdbx_seq_one_letter_code
_entity_poly.pdbx_strand_id
1 'polypeptide(L)'
;MAPAQQGPWLVLLDRLAVHLEAHKSDTSGGEDRKARNKKLVRILEDVCTVVRDAERKVAPEFAEVVENAHGMLNDALRYAYSQDGGFSTTISFAHSEDEPLVEDALEHAGSDILDAFFKVYTSLLKPGAPTPKLPAFVRIRPWTKSPRPHPLSTRLSRFRGGFAPSATPNTPLAHSIYQARAQLTVDSTIPSVPFDMSLSSDGNILATSSGSGWKAREPALHYYLLGHQSSDFLEGVTMDPGLSDVANYIATDESRKLVFLADDHRVKSFSFAPAASGKVPKRLPNVHTMNSQCDCDGPLALLPNGRLARAGRGKVAIWTLDALETHQDSPGKLIGEGTLSLDGSSRGDTSEIERSTGSPPSSIVSLASDPAYFPAVWHLHEPSGHLLCGEHAEESGGYACMSVDLEHGGKRVARYLGHGGEVERFATSQGDPNVFVTAGSDGYARLFDVRRPLPVLTFNTGLQREACNDVVLVHPDGIPTLFTAGDITQQVKTWDIRAEECVYELSTGNNAVAGLAWDDTRSSLYVATECRYVNRMGLRTGYRRARIPRWATWAAVEKEYKAHKEAARNGVVQEEYGGNDYPDVYDAYSYLDEDGDGTDEESDDEADEDDVDEAYSADMRWPTKCFHKESFFGYAYDAGEHTLLRWHFKDTPDITQLPASTSAD
;
A
#
# COMPACT_ATOMS: atom_id res chain seq x y z
N MET A 1 15.49 -8.44 -53.19
CA MET A 1 15.38 -8.47 -51.71
C MET A 1 14.10 -9.20 -51.39
N ALA A 2 14.18 -10.39 -50.80
CA ALA A 2 12.99 -11.04 -50.26
C ALA A 2 12.49 -10.20 -49.07
N PRO A 3 11.18 -9.99 -48.90
CA PRO A 3 10.67 -9.29 -47.72
C PRO A 3 11.09 -10.09 -46.49
N ALA A 4 11.65 -9.40 -45.47
CA ALA A 4 11.94 -10.01 -44.19
C ALA A 4 10.62 -10.61 -43.67
N GLN A 5 10.60 -11.93 -43.50
CA GLN A 5 9.41 -12.62 -43.01
C GLN A 5 9.21 -12.23 -41.55
N GLN A 6 8.10 -11.55 -41.26
CA GLN A 6 7.76 -11.08 -39.92
C GLN A 6 7.73 -12.26 -38.94
N GLY A 7 8.27 -12.05 -37.73
CA GLY A 7 8.36 -13.07 -36.70
C GLY A 7 6.99 -13.64 -36.30
N PRO A 8 6.88 -14.94 -35.96
CA PRO A 8 5.59 -15.59 -35.73
C PRO A 8 4.78 -14.96 -34.58
N TRP A 9 5.44 -14.45 -33.53
CA TRP A 9 4.75 -13.78 -32.41
C TRP A 9 4.20 -12.41 -32.78
N LEU A 10 4.91 -11.65 -33.62
CA LEU A 10 4.41 -10.38 -34.13
C LEU A 10 3.14 -10.58 -34.98
N VAL A 11 3.10 -11.65 -35.79
CA VAL A 11 1.89 -12.03 -36.54
C VAL A 11 0.73 -12.41 -35.60
N LEU A 12 1.01 -13.03 -34.45
CA LEU A 12 -0.02 -13.34 -33.45
C LEU A 12 -0.56 -12.05 -32.80
N LEU A 13 0.31 -11.10 -32.45
CA LEU A 13 -0.11 -9.79 -31.94
C LEU A 13 -0.95 -9.02 -32.97
N ASP A 14 -0.57 -9.03 -34.26
CA ASP A 14 -1.37 -8.39 -35.31
C ASP A 14 -2.78 -8.98 -35.42
N ARG A 15 -2.93 -10.30 -35.27
CA ARG A 15 -4.24 -10.96 -35.26
C ARG A 15 -5.05 -10.56 -34.03
N LEU A 16 -4.42 -10.51 -32.87
CA LEU A 16 -5.08 -10.07 -31.64
C LEU A 16 -5.52 -8.60 -31.72
N ALA A 17 -4.71 -7.74 -32.34
CA ALA A 17 -5.08 -6.35 -32.61
C ALA A 17 -6.35 -6.26 -33.48
N VAL A 18 -6.46 -7.09 -34.53
CA VAL A 18 -7.70 -7.18 -35.34
C VAL A 18 -8.89 -7.64 -34.49
N HIS A 19 -8.71 -8.61 -33.59
CA HIS A 19 -9.76 -9.05 -32.66
C HIS A 19 -10.19 -7.94 -31.69
N LEU A 20 -9.24 -7.15 -31.20
CA LEU A 20 -9.51 -6.00 -30.34
C LEU A 20 -10.34 -4.94 -31.08
N GLU A 21 -9.98 -4.59 -32.31
CA GLU A 21 -10.74 -3.64 -33.12
C GLU A 21 -12.16 -4.15 -33.42
N ALA A 22 -12.30 -5.43 -33.75
CA ALA A 22 -13.63 -6.05 -33.90
C ALA A 22 -14.44 -5.94 -32.61
N HIS A 23 -13.81 -6.20 -31.45
CA HIS A 23 -14.43 -6.10 -30.14
C HIS A 23 -14.89 -4.68 -29.80
N LYS A 24 -14.09 -3.65 -30.13
CA LYS A 24 -14.46 -2.24 -29.94
C LYS A 24 -15.64 -1.83 -30.83
N SER A 25 -15.70 -2.37 -32.04
CA SER A 25 -16.78 -2.07 -33.01
C SER A 25 -18.11 -2.80 -32.74
N ASP A 26 -18.11 -3.79 -31.85
CA ASP A 26 -19.31 -4.56 -31.51
C ASP A 26 -20.27 -3.72 -30.66
N THR A 27 -21.31 -3.20 -31.31
CA THR A 27 -22.39 -2.39 -30.70
C THR A 27 -23.61 -3.21 -30.30
N SER A 28 -23.51 -4.55 -30.27
CA SER A 28 -24.61 -5.40 -29.84
C SER A 28 -25.08 -5.00 -28.42
N GLY A 29 -26.39 -4.76 -28.29
CA GLY A 29 -27.00 -4.06 -27.16
C GLY A 29 -26.76 -4.68 -25.78
N GLY A 30 -27.11 -3.94 -24.72
CA GLY A 30 -26.73 -4.16 -23.32
C GLY A 30 -27.10 -5.49 -22.63
N GLU A 31 -27.61 -6.49 -23.36
CA GLU A 31 -27.98 -7.80 -22.81
C GLU A 31 -26.80 -8.75 -22.56
N ASP A 32 -25.57 -8.45 -23.04
CA ASP A 32 -24.39 -9.29 -22.74
C ASP A 32 -23.09 -8.53 -22.42
N ARG A 33 -23.17 -7.50 -21.57
CA ARG A 33 -21.98 -6.77 -21.07
C ARG A 33 -20.98 -7.70 -20.39
N LYS A 34 -21.43 -8.76 -19.69
CA LYS A 34 -20.55 -9.70 -18.99
C LYS A 34 -19.71 -10.52 -19.97
N ALA A 35 -20.29 -11.08 -21.04
CA ALA A 35 -19.49 -11.80 -22.02
C ALA A 35 -18.61 -10.86 -22.84
N ARG A 36 -19.06 -9.63 -23.13
CA ARG A 36 -18.19 -8.60 -23.74
C ARG A 36 -16.95 -8.37 -22.87
N ASN A 37 -17.13 -8.13 -21.57
CA ASN A 37 -16.02 -7.93 -20.66
C ASN A 37 -15.09 -9.16 -20.58
N LYS A 38 -15.66 -10.37 -20.55
CA LYS A 38 -14.88 -11.62 -20.57
C LYS A 38 -14.04 -11.76 -21.83
N LYS A 39 -14.57 -11.37 -23.01
CA LYS A 39 -13.82 -11.37 -24.27
C LYS A 39 -12.65 -10.38 -24.24
N LEU A 40 -12.85 -9.19 -23.69
CA LEU A 40 -11.77 -8.20 -23.57
C LEU A 40 -10.65 -8.70 -22.64
N VAL A 41 -11.00 -9.22 -21.47
CA VAL A 41 -10.02 -9.83 -20.56
C VAL A 41 -9.26 -10.95 -21.26
N ARG A 42 -9.96 -11.79 -22.02
CA ARG A 42 -9.31 -12.87 -22.77
C ARG A 42 -8.27 -12.36 -23.78
N ILE A 43 -8.55 -11.24 -24.44
CA ILE A 43 -7.58 -10.60 -25.34
C ILE A 43 -6.33 -10.17 -24.56
N LEU A 44 -6.48 -9.58 -23.37
CA LEU A 44 -5.35 -9.19 -22.51
C LEU A 44 -4.51 -10.41 -22.07
N GLU A 45 -5.17 -11.51 -21.68
CA GLU A 45 -4.53 -12.80 -21.33
C GLU A 45 -3.74 -13.37 -22.51
N ASP A 46 -4.35 -13.37 -23.71
CA ASP A 46 -3.74 -13.91 -24.91
C ASP A 46 -2.50 -13.08 -25.33
N VAL A 47 -2.52 -11.75 -25.16
CA VAL A 47 -1.33 -10.89 -25.37
C VAL A 47 -0.20 -11.29 -24.42
N CYS A 48 -0.49 -11.46 -23.13
CA CYS A 48 0.52 -11.89 -22.15
C CYS A 48 1.04 -13.29 -22.49
N THR A 49 0.19 -14.19 -22.97
CA THR A 49 0.57 -15.53 -23.42
C THR A 49 1.55 -15.49 -24.59
N VAL A 50 1.35 -14.59 -25.57
CA VAL A 50 2.28 -14.38 -26.68
C VAL A 50 3.65 -13.91 -26.18
N VAL A 51 3.70 -12.98 -25.22
CA VAL A 51 4.95 -12.50 -24.62
C VAL A 51 5.68 -13.64 -23.91
N ARG A 52 4.99 -14.44 -23.08
CA ARG A 52 5.59 -15.62 -22.40
C ARG A 52 6.13 -16.66 -23.38
N ASP A 53 5.40 -16.95 -24.45
CA ASP A 53 5.85 -17.93 -25.44
C ASP A 53 7.09 -17.43 -26.21
N ALA A 54 7.16 -16.13 -26.52
CA ALA A 54 8.33 -15.50 -27.13
C ALA A 54 9.55 -15.53 -26.19
N GLU A 55 9.35 -15.25 -24.91
CA GLU A 55 10.39 -15.34 -23.87
C GLU A 55 10.94 -16.77 -23.77
N ARG A 56 10.06 -17.76 -23.59
CA ARG A 56 10.42 -19.17 -23.42
C ARG A 56 11.17 -19.75 -24.62
N LYS A 57 10.86 -19.29 -25.84
CA LYS A 57 11.55 -19.71 -27.06
C LYS A 57 12.75 -18.83 -27.43
N VAL A 58 13.10 -17.85 -26.58
CA VAL A 58 14.22 -16.93 -26.78
C VAL A 58 14.16 -16.27 -28.16
N ALA A 59 12.99 -15.71 -28.48
CA ALA A 59 12.72 -15.09 -29.78
C ALA A 59 13.73 -13.97 -30.09
N PRO A 60 14.39 -13.96 -31.25
CA PRO A 60 15.29 -12.85 -31.65
C PRO A 60 14.61 -11.48 -31.65
N GLU A 61 13.31 -11.44 -31.91
CA GLU A 61 12.44 -10.25 -31.93
C GLU A 61 11.79 -9.94 -30.57
N PHE A 62 12.21 -10.57 -29.48
CA PHE A 62 11.53 -10.48 -28.18
C PHE A 62 11.31 -9.04 -27.70
N ALA A 63 12.29 -8.15 -27.88
CA ALA A 63 12.14 -6.75 -27.53
C ALA A 63 11.00 -6.06 -28.30
N GLU A 64 10.85 -6.36 -29.60
CA GLU A 64 9.76 -5.82 -30.43
C GLU A 64 8.40 -6.40 -30.02
N VAL A 65 8.36 -7.69 -29.63
CA VAL A 65 7.15 -8.34 -29.10
C VAL A 65 6.67 -7.65 -27.82
N VAL A 66 7.58 -7.33 -26.89
CA VAL A 66 7.24 -6.62 -25.64
C VAL A 66 6.69 -5.23 -25.92
N GLU A 67 7.29 -4.48 -26.85
CA GLU A 67 6.84 -3.13 -27.21
C GLU A 67 5.48 -3.12 -27.92
N ASN A 68 5.23 -4.07 -28.83
CA ASN A 68 3.93 -4.18 -29.48
C ASN A 68 2.84 -4.67 -28.51
N ALA A 69 3.19 -5.60 -27.61
CA ALA A 69 2.29 -6.04 -26.55
C ALA A 69 1.92 -4.88 -25.62
N HIS A 70 2.88 -4.02 -25.24
CA HIS A 70 2.62 -2.80 -24.46
C HIS A 70 1.59 -1.89 -25.14
N GLY A 71 1.82 -1.56 -26.42
CA GLY A 71 0.91 -0.69 -27.18
C GLY A 71 -0.51 -1.25 -27.21
N MET A 72 -0.63 -2.56 -27.44
CA MET A 72 -1.92 -3.24 -27.50
C MET A 72 -2.62 -3.33 -26.14
N LEU A 73 -1.89 -3.65 -25.06
CA LEU A 73 -2.45 -3.69 -23.70
C LEU A 73 -2.97 -2.30 -23.30
N ASN A 74 -2.20 -1.24 -23.54
CA ASN A 74 -2.63 0.12 -23.23
C ASN A 74 -3.86 0.55 -24.04
N ASP A 75 -3.92 0.20 -25.33
CA ASP A 75 -5.07 0.48 -26.17
C ASP A 75 -6.34 -0.26 -25.69
N ALA A 76 -6.20 -1.53 -25.30
CA ALA A 76 -7.29 -2.30 -24.71
C ALA A 76 -7.75 -1.74 -23.35
N LEU A 77 -6.82 -1.33 -22.47
CA LEU A 77 -7.12 -0.75 -21.16
C LEU A 77 -7.77 0.64 -21.27
N ARG A 78 -7.27 1.50 -22.17
CA ARG A 78 -7.90 2.81 -22.44
C ARG A 78 -9.34 2.64 -22.92
N TYR A 79 -9.59 1.66 -23.79
CA TYR A 79 -10.96 1.32 -24.17
C TYR A 79 -11.75 0.79 -22.98
N ALA A 80 -11.20 -0.10 -22.16
CA ALA A 80 -11.87 -0.64 -20.98
C ALA A 80 -12.38 0.48 -20.04
N TYR A 81 -11.53 1.47 -19.76
CA TYR A 81 -11.84 2.60 -18.90
C TYR A 81 -12.62 3.75 -19.58
N SER A 82 -12.79 3.68 -20.90
CA SER A 82 -13.66 4.62 -21.61
C SER A 82 -15.14 4.38 -21.27
N GLN A 83 -15.99 5.34 -21.63
CA GLN A 83 -17.45 5.20 -21.50
C GLN A 83 -17.99 3.96 -22.24
N ASP A 84 -17.36 3.58 -23.37
CA ASP A 84 -17.81 2.46 -24.20
C ASP A 84 -17.40 1.09 -23.61
N GLY A 85 -16.26 1.03 -22.92
CA GLY A 85 -15.78 -0.17 -22.23
C GLY A 85 -16.46 -0.37 -20.87
N GLY A 86 -16.67 0.72 -20.12
CA GLY A 86 -17.45 0.73 -18.89
C GLY A 86 -16.86 -0.10 -17.73
N PHE A 87 -15.55 -0.31 -17.71
CA PHE A 87 -14.85 -0.89 -16.57
C PHE A 87 -14.57 0.18 -15.52
N SER A 88 -14.83 -0.13 -14.25
CA SER A 88 -14.35 0.68 -13.12
C SER A 88 -12.94 0.27 -12.71
N THR A 89 -12.64 -1.02 -12.83
CA THR A 89 -11.33 -1.65 -12.61
C THR A 89 -11.27 -2.90 -13.50
N THR A 90 -10.07 -3.37 -13.80
CA THR A 90 -9.84 -4.62 -14.54
C THR A 90 -9.42 -5.74 -13.58
N ILE A 91 -9.77 -6.98 -13.93
CA ILE A 91 -9.27 -8.16 -13.21
C ILE A 91 -7.85 -8.49 -13.67
N SER A 92 -7.08 -9.22 -12.86
CA SER A 92 -5.77 -9.71 -13.27
C SER A 92 -5.86 -10.54 -14.55
N PHE A 93 -4.94 -10.30 -15.48
CA PHE A 93 -4.84 -10.98 -16.78
C PHE A 93 -3.42 -11.45 -17.10
N ALA A 94 -2.46 -11.11 -16.23
CA ALA A 94 -1.04 -11.36 -16.42
C ALA A 94 -0.50 -12.50 -15.53
N HIS A 95 -1.39 -13.40 -15.09
CA HIS A 95 -1.04 -14.64 -14.40
C HIS A 95 -1.14 -15.84 -15.37
N SER A 96 -0.61 -17.00 -14.97
CA SER A 96 -0.66 -18.27 -15.69
C SER A 96 -0.61 -19.43 -14.69
N GLU A 97 -0.67 -20.68 -15.15
CA GLU A 97 -0.44 -21.85 -14.28
C GLU A 97 0.99 -21.88 -13.72
N ASP A 98 1.99 -21.34 -14.45
CA ASP A 98 3.39 -21.29 -14.03
C ASP A 98 3.72 -20.01 -13.22
N GLU A 99 2.90 -18.96 -13.36
CA GLU A 99 3.03 -17.67 -12.67
C GLU A 99 1.69 -17.28 -12.02
N PRO A 100 1.37 -17.86 -10.85
CA PRO A 100 0.00 -17.89 -10.35
C PRO A 100 -0.51 -16.53 -9.83
N LEU A 101 -1.84 -16.46 -9.77
CA LEU A 101 -2.58 -15.47 -9.00
C LEU A 101 -2.85 -16.05 -7.62
N VAL A 102 -2.25 -15.45 -6.60
CA VAL A 102 -2.45 -15.78 -5.20
C VAL A 102 -3.70 -15.06 -4.69
N GLU A 103 -4.73 -15.83 -4.37
CA GLU A 103 -5.98 -15.34 -3.79
C GLU A 103 -5.94 -15.43 -2.26
N ASP A 104 -6.79 -14.64 -1.59
CA ASP A 104 -6.96 -14.74 -0.15
C ASP A 104 -8.09 -15.74 0.14
N ALA A 105 -7.88 -16.72 1.03
CA ALA A 105 -8.93 -17.67 1.42
C ALA A 105 -10.19 -16.98 2.00
N LEU A 106 -10.10 -15.75 2.52
CA LEU A 106 -11.25 -14.94 2.95
C LEU A 106 -11.84 -14.07 1.83
N GLU A 107 -11.40 -14.20 0.57
CA GLU A 107 -11.82 -13.35 -0.55
C GLU A 107 -13.35 -13.43 -0.82
N HIS A 108 -13.96 -14.58 -0.58
CA HIS A 108 -15.41 -14.77 -0.74
C HIS A 108 -16.22 -14.45 0.52
N ALA A 109 -15.55 -14.18 1.64
CA ALA A 109 -16.16 -13.84 2.92
C ALA A 109 -16.36 -12.32 3.04
N GLY A 110 -17.09 -11.73 2.09
CA GLY A 110 -17.46 -10.31 2.08
C GLY A 110 -18.89 -10.07 2.57
N SER A 111 -19.28 -10.58 3.73
CA SER A 111 -20.69 -10.55 4.19
C SER A 111 -21.25 -9.18 4.51
N ASP A 112 -20.46 -8.26 5.04
CA ASP A 112 -21.03 -7.30 5.97
C ASP A 112 -21.64 -6.05 5.31
N ILE A 113 -21.09 -5.62 4.17
CA ILE A 113 -21.68 -4.56 3.33
C ILE A 113 -22.95 -5.07 2.66
N LEU A 114 -22.98 -6.34 2.23
CA LEU A 114 -24.18 -6.95 1.67
C LEU A 114 -25.29 -7.05 2.72
N ASP A 115 -24.95 -7.40 3.96
CA ASP A 115 -25.91 -7.48 5.08
C ASP A 115 -26.49 -6.09 5.41
N ALA A 116 -25.65 -5.05 5.44
CA ALA A 116 -26.09 -3.67 5.63
C ALA A 116 -26.93 -3.15 4.45
N PHE A 117 -26.54 -3.49 3.21
CA PHE A 117 -27.30 -3.17 2.00
C PHE A 117 -28.67 -3.85 2.01
N PHE A 118 -28.75 -5.14 2.35
CA PHE A 118 -30.02 -5.87 2.45
C PHE A 118 -30.92 -5.31 3.54
N LYS A 119 -30.37 -4.90 4.70
CA LYS A 119 -31.14 -4.21 5.76
C LYS A 119 -31.75 -2.90 5.26
N VAL A 120 -30.98 -2.07 4.55
CA VAL A 120 -31.47 -0.80 3.97
C VAL A 120 -32.48 -1.04 2.83
N TYR A 121 -32.18 -1.99 1.93
CA TYR A 121 -33.07 -2.37 0.82
C TYR A 121 -34.42 -2.90 1.33
N THR A 122 -34.43 -3.77 2.33
CA THR A 122 -35.66 -4.28 2.94
C THR A 122 -36.44 -3.20 3.69
N SER A 123 -35.78 -2.28 4.40
CA SER A 123 -36.47 -1.19 5.09
C SER A 123 -37.13 -0.18 4.13
N LEU A 124 -36.55 0.04 2.94
CA LEU A 124 -37.04 1.01 1.95
C LEU A 124 -38.09 0.43 0.99
N LEU A 125 -37.93 -0.81 0.51
CA LEU A 125 -38.78 -1.36 -0.54
C LEU A 125 -39.86 -2.32 -0.04
N LYS A 126 -39.70 -2.91 1.15
CA LYS A 126 -40.68 -3.82 1.77
C LYS A 126 -40.80 -3.60 3.28
N PRO A 127 -41.41 -2.48 3.73
CA PRO A 127 -41.57 -2.19 5.15
C PRO A 127 -42.29 -3.36 5.86
N GLY A 128 -41.64 -3.97 6.86
CA GLY A 128 -42.19 -5.06 7.65
C GLY A 128 -41.87 -6.49 7.17
N ALA A 129 -41.11 -6.67 6.08
CA ALA A 129 -40.61 -7.99 5.69
C ALA A 129 -39.31 -8.35 6.44
N PRO A 130 -39.10 -9.63 6.83
CA PRO A 130 -37.84 -10.07 7.44
C PRO A 130 -36.69 -9.89 6.45
N THR A 131 -35.54 -9.42 6.95
CA THR A 131 -34.33 -9.29 6.15
C THR A 131 -33.90 -10.68 5.66
N PRO A 132 -33.62 -10.87 4.35
CA PRO A 132 -33.13 -12.16 3.85
C PRO A 132 -31.80 -12.48 4.55
N LYS A 133 -31.71 -13.66 5.18
CA LYS A 133 -30.47 -14.14 5.79
C LYS A 133 -29.47 -14.42 4.67
N LEU A 134 -28.28 -13.82 4.74
CA LEU A 134 -27.17 -14.22 3.88
C LEU A 134 -26.80 -15.68 4.14
N PRO A 135 -26.43 -16.46 3.12
CA PRO A 135 -25.94 -17.83 3.32
C PRO A 135 -24.76 -17.86 4.29
N ALA A 136 -24.68 -18.92 5.11
CA ALA A 136 -23.67 -19.06 6.16
C ALA A 136 -22.22 -18.96 5.63
N PHE A 137 -21.99 -19.45 4.42
CA PHE A 137 -20.69 -19.44 3.74
C PHE A 137 -20.17 -18.02 3.40
N VAL A 138 -21.06 -17.02 3.38
CA VAL A 138 -20.72 -15.61 3.13
C VAL A 138 -20.24 -14.91 4.41
N ARG A 139 -20.63 -15.42 5.60
CA ARG A 139 -20.43 -14.78 6.90
C ARG A 139 -19.06 -15.10 7.49
N ILE A 140 -18.29 -14.05 7.79
CA ILE A 140 -17.02 -14.15 8.51
C ILE A 140 -17.29 -14.59 9.96
N ARG A 141 -16.74 -15.73 10.38
CA ARG A 141 -16.87 -16.22 11.77
C ARG A 141 -16.21 -15.26 12.77
N PRO A 142 -16.72 -15.16 14.02
CA PRO A 142 -16.11 -14.36 15.07
C PRO A 142 -14.63 -14.71 15.28
N TRP A 143 -13.84 -13.72 15.73
CA TRP A 143 -12.40 -13.90 15.93
C TRP A 143 -12.04 -15.10 16.84
N THR A 144 -12.89 -15.41 17.83
CA THR A 144 -12.72 -16.54 18.74
C THR A 144 -12.67 -17.91 18.05
N LYS A 145 -13.20 -18.01 16.82
CA LYS A 145 -13.14 -19.21 15.96
C LYS A 145 -12.04 -19.14 14.89
N SER A 146 -11.25 -18.08 14.85
CA SER A 146 -10.10 -17.96 13.94
C SER A 146 -8.84 -18.60 14.54
N PRO A 147 -7.89 -19.07 13.70
CA PRO A 147 -6.62 -19.61 14.17
C PRO A 147 -5.83 -18.58 14.99
N ARG A 148 -5.11 -19.07 16.00
CA ARG A 148 -4.23 -18.27 16.87
C ARG A 148 -2.92 -19.04 17.06
N PRO A 149 -1.91 -18.81 16.21
CA PRO A 149 -0.72 -19.66 16.16
C PRO A 149 0.15 -19.51 17.41
N HIS A 150 -0.04 -18.45 18.21
CA HIS A 150 0.67 -18.26 19.46
C HIS A 150 -0.18 -17.53 20.51
N PRO A 151 -0.04 -17.82 21.82
CA PRO A 151 -0.73 -17.06 22.88
C PRO A 151 -0.40 -15.57 22.94
N LEU A 152 0.77 -15.18 22.39
CA LEU A 152 1.22 -13.79 22.26
C LEU A 152 0.99 -13.21 20.85
N SER A 153 0.24 -13.88 19.98
CA SER A 153 -0.24 -13.27 18.75
C SER A 153 -1.09 -12.05 19.09
N THR A 154 -0.87 -10.92 18.41
CA THR A 154 -1.66 -9.72 18.67
C THR A 154 -3.14 -9.99 18.40
N ARG A 155 -4.00 -9.52 19.29
CA ARG A 155 -5.45 -9.59 19.13
C ARG A 155 -5.97 -8.70 18.00
N LEU A 156 -5.12 -7.85 17.45
CA LEU A 156 -5.40 -7.06 16.25
C LEU A 156 -4.96 -7.76 14.96
N SER A 157 -4.86 -9.09 14.99
CA SER A 157 -4.58 -9.92 13.81
C SER A 157 -5.68 -10.98 13.60
N ARG A 158 -5.87 -11.38 12.35
CA ARG A 158 -6.73 -12.52 11.97
C ARG A 158 -6.01 -13.40 10.97
N PHE A 159 -5.81 -14.67 11.35
CA PHE A 159 -5.03 -15.64 10.59
C PHE A 159 -5.85 -16.41 9.57
N ARG A 160 -5.16 -16.90 8.53
CA ARG A 160 -5.64 -17.98 7.67
C ARG A 160 -5.14 -19.33 8.21
N GLY A 161 -5.83 -20.40 7.84
CA GLY A 161 -5.47 -21.77 8.20
C GLY A 161 -5.40 -22.64 6.95
N GLY A 162 -4.95 -23.88 7.10
CA GLY A 162 -4.93 -24.86 6.01
C GLY A 162 -3.64 -24.89 5.18
N PHE A 163 -2.60 -24.14 5.59
CA PHE A 163 -1.29 -24.17 4.93
C PHE A 163 -0.14 -24.22 5.94
N ALA A 164 1.03 -24.67 5.48
CA ALA A 164 2.25 -24.69 6.26
C ALA A 164 3.08 -23.43 5.96
N PRO A 165 3.27 -22.51 6.93
CA PRO A 165 4.08 -21.33 6.71
C PRO A 165 5.56 -21.67 6.51
N SER A 166 6.25 -20.88 5.68
CA SER A 166 7.69 -21.00 5.43
C SER A 166 8.54 -20.67 6.65
N ALA A 167 8.01 -19.82 7.54
CA ALA A 167 8.68 -19.46 8.79
C ALA A 167 8.60 -20.59 9.81
N THR A 168 9.76 -20.93 10.37
CA THR A 168 9.91 -22.00 11.37
C THR A 168 10.62 -21.48 12.61
N PRO A 169 10.66 -22.24 13.72
CA PRO A 169 11.42 -21.83 14.91
C PRO A 169 12.92 -21.58 14.66
N ASN A 170 13.48 -22.09 13.56
CA ASN A 170 14.88 -21.84 13.16
C ASN A 170 15.07 -20.49 12.44
N THR A 171 13.99 -19.79 12.12
CA THR A 171 13.95 -18.46 11.52
C THR A 171 13.20 -17.53 12.47
N PRO A 172 13.82 -17.10 13.57
CA PRO A 172 13.12 -16.53 14.73
C PRO A 172 12.39 -15.22 14.43
N LEU A 173 12.97 -14.32 13.64
CA LEU A 173 12.32 -13.06 13.27
C LEU A 173 11.14 -13.33 12.34
N ALA A 174 11.34 -14.14 11.30
CA ALA A 174 10.26 -14.51 10.38
C ALA A 174 9.13 -15.23 11.13
N HIS A 175 9.47 -16.10 12.08
CA HIS A 175 8.51 -16.84 12.88
C HIS A 175 7.71 -15.90 13.80
N SER A 176 8.36 -14.92 14.42
CA SER A 176 7.66 -13.89 15.21
C SER A 176 6.74 -13.02 14.35
N ILE A 177 7.13 -12.70 13.10
CA ILE A 177 6.25 -12.02 12.13
C ILE A 177 5.07 -12.93 11.78
N TYR A 178 5.30 -14.18 11.41
CA TYR A 178 4.25 -15.10 10.92
C TYR A 178 3.30 -15.57 12.02
N GLN A 179 3.68 -15.39 13.29
CA GLN A 179 2.80 -15.56 14.45
C GLN A 179 2.15 -14.24 14.89
N ALA A 180 2.34 -13.15 14.15
CA ALA A 180 1.94 -11.79 14.51
C ALA A 180 2.27 -11.42 15.96
N ARG A 181 3.45 -11.82 16.45
CA ARG A 181 3.96 -11.47 17.78
C ARG A 181 4.47 -10.05 17.74
N ALA A 182 3.52 -9.11 17.78
CA ALA A 182 3.79 -7.69 17.66
C ALA A 182 3.14 -6.91 18.81
N GLN A 183 3.85 -5.91 19.30
CA GLN A 183 3.25 -4.85 20.12
C GLN A 183 2.95 -3.64 19.24
N LEU A 184 1.87 -2.93 19.55
CA LEU A 184 1.41 -1.77 18.80
C LEU A 184 1.73 -0.49 19.58
N THR A 185 2.39 0.47 18.92
CA THR A 185 2.44 1.87 19.36
C THR A 185 1.68 2.73 18.37
N VAL A 186 0.91 3.71 18.85
CA VAL A 186 0.11 4.59 18.01
C VAL A 186 0.47 6.05 18.29
N ASP A 187 0.61 6.82 17.23
CA ASP A 187 0.61 8.29 17.28
C ASP A 187 -0.62 8.84 16.56
N SER A 188 -1.48 9.50 17.32
CA SER A 188 -2.69 10.20 16.86
C SER A 188 -2.43 11.69 16.56
N THR A 189 -1.20 12.18 16.73
CA THR A 189 -0.88 13.61 16.54
C THR A 189 -0.54 13.96 15.09
N ILE A 190 -0.56 12.98 14.18
CA ILE A 190 -0.33 13.23 12.75
C ILE A 190 -1.44 14.19 12.24
N PRO A 191 -1.07 15.35 11.68
CA PRO A 191 -2.03 16.44 11.43
C PRO A 191 -3.02 16.12 10.30
N SER A 192 -2.67 15.20 9.40
CA SER A 192 -3.41 14.86 8.20
C SER A 192 -2.86 13.59 7.57
N VAL A 193 -3.59 13.06 6.57
CA VAL A 193 -3.13 11.95 5.74
C VAL A 193 -1.83 12.36 5.02
N PRO A 194 -0.78 11.53 5.06
CA PRO A 194 0.42 11.81 4.29
C PRO A 194 0.17 11.61 2.79
N PHE A 195 0.75 12.48 1.97
CA PHE A 195 0.81 12.27 0.52
C PHE A 195 1.92 11.29 0.16
N ASP A 196 3.03 11.34 0.89
CA ASP A 196 4.15 10.43 0.72
C ASP A 196 4.89 10.21 2.06
N MET A 197 5.59 9.10 2.16
CA MET A 197 6.29 8.67 3.38
C MET A 197 7.65 8.06 3.04
N SER A 198 8.69 8.48 3.74
CA SER A 198 10.05 7.98 3.55
C SER A 198 10.70 7.68 4.89
N LEU A 199 11.16 6.43 5.02
CA LEU A 199 12.02 6.00 6.11
C LEU A 199 13.48 6.01 5.61
N SER A 200 14.36 6.64 6.39
CA SER A 200 15.79 6.58 6.12
C SER A 200 16.34 5.16 6.26
N SER A 201 17.37 4.80 5.48
CA SER A 201 17.93 3.44 5.43
C SER A 201 18.38 2.85 6.78
N ASP A 202 18.95 3.65 7.70
CA ASP A 202 19.30 3.20 9.06
C ASP A 202 18.14 3.33 10.07
N GLY A 203 16.94 3.73 9.61
CA GLY A 203 15.78 3.96 10.47
C GLY A 203 16.01 5.05 11.52
N ASN A 204 16.76 6.10 11.21
CA ASN A 204 16.98 7.22 12.14
C ASN A 204 15.88 8.28 12.06
N ILE A 205 15.27 8.45 10.89
CA ILE A 205 14.11 9.32 10.68
C ILE A 205 13.05 8.62 9.82
N LEU A 206 11.79 8.73 10.26
CA LEU A 206 10.62 8.52 9.41
C LEU A 206 10.00 9.89 9.15
N ALA A 207 9.78 10.24 7.90
CA ALA A 207 9.21 11.54 7.54
C ALA A 207 8.06 11.37 6.56
N THR A 208 7.08 12.27 6.66
CA THR A 208 5.93 12.33 5.77
C THR A 208 5.73 13.74 5.23
N SER A 209 5.34 13.84 3.97
CA SER A 209 4.79 15.06 3.38
C SER A 209 3.28 15.06 3.58
N SER A 210 2.71 16.18 4.01
CA SER A 210 1.25 16.30 4.11
C SER A 210 0.78 17.75 3.95
N GLY A 211 -0.53 17.92 3.87
CA GLY A 211 -1.17 19.24 3.86
C GLY A 211 -1.76 19.56 5.22
N SER A 212 -1.60 20.80 5.69
CA SER A 212 -2.17 21.31 6.94
C SER A 212 -3.07 22.53 6.70
N GLY A 213 -3.62 23.05 7.79
CA GLY A 213 -4.44 24.26 7.76
C GLY A 213 -5.77 24.08 7.02
N TRP A 214 -6.36 25.20 6.58
CA TRP A 214 -7.67 25.18 5.94
C TRP A 214 -7.61 24.46 4.59
N LYS A 215 -8.39 23.37 4.47
CA LYS A 215 -8.46 22.49 3.27
C LYS A 215 -7.12 21.85 2.89
N ALA A 216 -6.21 21.63 3.85
CA ALA A 216 -4.92 21.00 3.62
C ALA A 216 -4.05 21.73 2.56
N ARG A 217 -4.11 23.07 2.53
CA ARG A 217 -3.42 23.92 1.54
C ARG A 217 -2.07 24.45 2.01
N GLU A 218 -1.70 24.22 3.25
CA GLU A 218 -0.40 24.59 3.79
C GLU A 218 0.50 23.37 3.76
N PRO A 219 1.76 23.48 3.32
CA PRO A 219 2.68 22.34 3.36
C PRO A 219 3.06 22.02 4.81
N ALA A 220 3.12 20.73 5.13
CA ALA A 220 3.60 20.24 6.40
C ALA A 220 4.65 19.14 6.20
N LEU A 221 5.76 19.28 6.94
CA LEU A 221 6.68 18.17 7.21
C LEU A 221 6.34 17.62 8.59
N HIS A 222 5.92 16.36 8.63
CA HIS A 222 5.78 15.63 9.89
C HIS A 222 6.84 14.52 9.94
N TYR A 223 7.51 14.37 11.08
CA TYR A 223 8.63 13.41 11.18
C TYR A 223 8.88 12.90 12.59
N TYR A 224 9.52 11.73 12.65
CA TYR A 224 9.87 11.00 13.87
C TYR A 224 11.36 10.74 13.90
N LEU A 225 12.03 11.17 14.97
CA LEU A 225 13.45 10.88 15.21
C LEU A 225 13.59 9.56 15.98
N LEU A 226 13.52 8.46 15.25
CA LEU A 226 13.38 7.10 15.79
C LEU A 226 14.58 6.65 16.62
N GLY A 227 15.78 7.17 16.36
CA GLY A 227 17.00 6.85 17.12
C GLY A 227 16.93 7.21 18.61
N HIS A 228 15.99 8.06 19.01
CA HIS A 228 15.84 8.56 20.38
C HIS A 228 14.55 8.09 21.07
N GLN A 229 13.73 7.29 20.39
CA GLN A 229 12.41 6.89 20.89
C GLN A 229 12.43 5.44 21.36
N SER A 230 11.68 5.16 22.44
CA SER A 230 11.52 3.80 22.95
C SER A 230 10.54 2.98 22.08
N SER A 231 10.50 1.66 22.29
CA SER A 231 9.56 0.76 21.61
C SER A 231 8.10 0.96 22.03
N ASP A 232 7.84 1.72 23.08
CA ASP A 232 6.51 1.86 23.70
C ASP A 232 5.92 3.26 23.47
N PHE A 233 6.68 4.14 22.81
CA PHE A 233 6.28 5.52 22.58
C PHE A 233 6.69 5.98 21.18
N LEU A 234 5.85 6.80 20.57
CA LEU A 234 6.07 7.41 19.27
C LEU A 234 5.63 8.87 19.35
N GLU A 235 6.56 9.81 19.13
CA GLU A 235 6.28 11.25 19.14
C GLU A 235 6.76 11.88 17.85
N GLY A 236 5.81 12.37 17.07
CA GLY A 236 6.07 13.10 15.84
C GLY A 236 6.27 14.59 16.11
N VAL A 237 6.93 15.25 15.16
CA VAL A 237 7.05 16.71 15.13
C VAL A 237 6.55 17.22 13.79
N THR A 238 5.62 18.17 13.83
CA THR A 238 5.14 18.88 12.64
C THR A 238 5.80 20.25 12.53
N MET A 239 6.23 20.62 11.32
CA MET A 239 6.69 21.98 11.01
C MET A 239 6.27 22.42 9.61
N ASP A 240 6.08 23.73 9.43
CA ASP A 240 5.97 24.35 8.12
C ASP A 240 7.36 24.38 7.44
N PRO A 241 7.53 23.76 6.26
CA PRO A 241 8.80 23.73 5.53
C PRO A 241 9.10 25.05 4.79
N GLY A 242 8.18 26.02 4.77
CA GLY A 242 8.32 27.29 4.05
C GLY A 242 8.21 27.13 2.53
N LEU A 243 7.55 26.07 2.08
CA LEU A 243 7.17 25.86 0.68
C LEU A 243 5.99 26.75 0.30
N SER A 244 5.87 27.02 -1.01
CA SER A 244 4.90 27.94 -1.60
C SER A 244 3.57 27.27 -1.89
N ASP A 245 3.62 25.96 -2.11
CA ASP A 245 2.46 25.08 -2.24
C ASP A 245 2.67 23.80 -1.41
N VAL A 246 1.67 22.93 -1.43
CA VAL A 246 1.67 21.64 -0.73
C VAL A 246 2.78 20.74 -1.27
N ALA A 247 3.51 20.08 -0.36
CA ALA A 247 4.54 19.12 -0.74
C ALA A 247 3.91 17.76 -1.02
N ASN A 248 4.05 17.25 -2.24
CA ASN A 248 3.49 15.95 -2.61
C ASN A 248 4.52 14.82 -2.42
N TYR A 249 5.81 15.11 -2.58
CA TYR A 249 6.86 14.09 -2.57
C TYR A 249 7.86 14.30 -1.44
N ILE A 250 8.36 13.20 -0.88
CA ILE A 250 9.36 13.21 0.18
C ILE A 250 10.46 12.18 -0.08
N ALA A 251 11.69 12.50 0.32
CA ALA A 251 12.79 11.55 0.26
C ALA A 251 13.77 11.79 1.41
N THR A 252 14.50 10.74 1.83
CA THR A 252 15.47 10.82 2.92
C THR A 252 16.87 10.40 2.45
N ASP A 253 17.90 11.09 2.92
CA ASP A 253 19.32 10.75 2.73
C ASP A 253 19.96 10.53 4.10
N GLU A 254 20.13 9.27 4.45
CA GLU A 254 20.72 8.86 5.72
C GLU A 254 22.21 9.21 5.84
N SER A 255 22.93 9.23 4.71
CA SER A 255 24.37 9.50 4.70
C SER A 255 24.68 10.96 5.05
N ARG A 256 23.86 11.89 4.55
CA ARG A 256 23.95 13.33 4.82
C ARG A 256 23.05 13.80 5.95
N LYS A 257 22.21 12.91 6.48
CA LYS A 257 21.18 13.20 7.47
C LYS A 257 20.22 14.31 6.99
N LEU A 258 19.70 14.18 5.77
CA LEU A 258 18.78 15.15 5.15
C LEU A 258 17.40 14.52 4.86
N VAL A 259 16.35 15.30 5.01
CA VAL A 259 15.01 15.02 4.46
C VAL A 259 14.67 16.06 3.40
N PHE A 260 14.10 15.64 2.27
CA PHE A 260 13.75 16.47 1.12
C PHE A 260 12.24 16.51 0.93
N LEU A 261 11.68 17.70 0.71
CA LEU A 261 10.26 17.90 0.38
C LEU A 261 10.13 18.71 -0.89
N ALA A 262 9.18 18.35 -1.73
CA ALA A 262 8.95 18.95 -3.03
C ALA A 262 7.51 19.44 -3.18
N ASP A 263 7.33 20.76 -3.36
CA ASP A 263 6.12 21.35 -3.97
C ASP A 263 6.34 21.50 -5.49
N ASP A 264 5.35 21.95 -6.23
CA ASP A 264 5.41 22.05 -7.71
C ASP A 264 6.53 22.96 -8.25
N HIS A 265 7.15 23.78 -7.42
CA HIS A 265 8.11 24.81 -7.84
C HIS A 265 9.51 24.62 -7.29
N ARG A 266 9.63 24.02 -6.11
CA ARG A 266 10.88 23.96 -5.35
C ARG A 266 11.02 22.65 -4.61
N VAL A 267 12.27 22.29 -4.38
CA VAL A 267 12.65 21.25 -3.42
C VAL A 267 13.38 21.91 -2.27
N LYS A 268 13.02 21.55 -1.03
CA LYS A 268 13.72 21.98 0.16
C LYS A 268 14.28 20.79 0.92
N SER A 269 15.40 20.99 1.60
CA SER A 269 15.98 19.95 2.46
C SER A 269 16.20 20.43 3.87
N PHE A 270 16.08 19.51 4.82
CA PHE A 270 16.22 19.80 6.24
C PHE A 270 17.14 18.79 6.90
N SER A 271 18.06 19.26 7.74
CA SER A 271 19.03 18.39 8.40
C SER A 271 18.48 17.81 9.69
N PHE A 272 18.51 16.49 9.80
CA PHE A 272 18.33 15.76 11.05
C PHE A 272 19.67 15.34 11.69
N ALA A 273 20.79 15.91 11.22
CA ALA A 273 22.07 15.74 11.89
C ALA A 273 22.00 16.29 13.33
N PRO A 274 22.60 15.59 14.32
CA PRO A 274 22.74 16.12 15.66
C PRO A 274 23.51 17.44 15.67
N ALA A 275 23.06 18.41 16.46
CA ALA A 275 23.83 19.62 16.71
C ALA A 275 25.09 19.31 17.53
N ALA A 276 25.98 20.30 17.74
CA ALA A 276 27.16 20.16 18.59
C ALA A 276 26.86 19.69 20.03
N SER A 277 25.61 19.88 20.49
CA SER A 277 25.10 19.38 21.77
C SER A 277 24.79 17.87 21.78
N GLY A 278 24.91 17.19 20.64
CA GLY A 278 24.52 15.80 20.44
C GLY A 278 23.01 15.57 20.28
N LYS A 279 22.20 16.63 20.28
CA LYS A 279 20.74 16.55 20.10
C LYS A 279 20.34 17.10 18.74
N VAL A 280 19.38 16.45 18.08
CA VAL A 280 18.73 16.99 16.90
C VAL A 280 17.78 18.12 17.31
N PRO A 281 17.80 19.29 16.64
CA PRO A 281 16.85 20.37 16.92
C PRO A 281 15.39 19.95 16.70
N LYS A 282 14.47 20.43 17.55
CA LYS A 282 13.03 20.19 17.39
C LYS A 282 12.44 20.75 16.09
N ARG A 283 13.04 21.81 15.53
CA ARG A 283 12.70 22.29 14.18
C ARG A 283 13.92 22.03 13.32
N LEU A 284 13.80 21.14 12.33
CA LEU A 284 14.94 20.77 11.50
C LEU A 284 15.44 22.01 10.74
N PRO A 285 16.74 22.35 10.79
CA PRO A 285 17.28 23.46 10.05
C PRO A 285 17.17 23.20 8.54
N ASN A 286 16.63 24.18 7.82
CA ASN A 286 16.65 24.21 6.35
C ASN A 286 18.10 24.28 5.86
N VAL A 287 18.48 23.42 4.92
CA VAL A 287 19.85 23.34 4.38
C VAL A 287 19.89 23.89 2.97
N HIS A 288 19.09 23.31 2.06
CA HIS A 288 19.06 23.71 0.66
C HIS A 288 17.66 24.16 0.24
N THR A 289 17.59 25.17 -0.64
CA THR A 289 16.42 25.46 -1.48
C THR A 289 16.84 25.27 -2.93
N MET A 290 16.15 24.38 -3.66
CA MET A 290 16.43 24.04 -5.06
C MET A 290 15.25 24.47 -5.92
N ASN A 291 15.56 25.02 -7.10
CA ASN A 291 14.58 25.45 -8.08
C ASN A 291 14.27 24.29 -9.02
N SER A 292 13.04 23.76 -8.97
CA SER A 292 12.65 22.63 -9.80
C SER A 292 12.66 22.93 -11.30
N GLN A 293 12.72 24.21 -11.69
CA GLN A 293 12.33 24.71 -13.00
C GLN A 293 10.86 24.34 -13.29
N CYS A 294 10.06 25.24 -13.86
CA CYS A 294 8.59 25.16 -13.85
C CYS A 294 7.90 23.95 -14.53
N ASP A 295 8.62 22.86 -14.84
CA ASP A 295 8.05 21.63 -15.40
C ASP A 295 8.66 20.33 -14.80
N CYS A 296 9.39 20.40 -13.68
CA CYS A 296 9.81 19.22 -12.92
C CYS A 296 9.08 19.18 -11.57
N ASP A 297 7.79 18.83 -11.63
CA ASP A 297 6.87 18.76 -10.50
C ASP A 297 6.67 17.33 -9.98
N GLY A 298 7.17 16.31 -10.67
CA GLY A 298 6.98 14.90 -10.33
C GLY A 298 7.83 14.36 -9.16
N PRO A 299 7.88 13.02 -9.01
CA PRO A 299 8.54 12.31 -7.91
C PRO A 299 10.01 12.69 -7.65
N LEU A 300 10.48 12.41 -6.42
CA LEU A 300 11.87 12.60 -5.96
C LEU A 300 12.61 11.27 -5.78
N ALA A 301 13.88 11.20 -6.18
CA ALA A 301 14.72 10.02 -5.95
C ALA A 301 16.13 10.47 -5.53
N LEU A 302 16.64 9.88 -4.44
CA LEU A 302 18.05 10.00 -4.11
C LEU A 302 18.81 9.01 -4.98
N LEU A 303 19.80 9.53 -5.70
CA LEU A 303 20.73 8.75 -6.50
C LEU A 303 22.05 8.55 -5.74
N PRO A 304 22.85 7.54 -6.10
CA PRO A 304 24.17 7.35 -5.54
C PRO A 304 25.05 8.61 -5.68
N ASN A 305 25.99 8.74 -4.75
CA ASN A 305 26.96 9.84 -4.66
C ASN A 305 26.37 11.22 -4.34
N GLY A 306 25.23 11.28 -3.62
CA GLY A 306 24.68 12.55 -3.14
C GLY A 306 24.08 13.38 -4.25
N ARG A 307 23.36 12.74 -5.16
CA ARG A 307 22.60 13.43 -6.19
C ARG A 307 21.13 13.26 -5.91
N LEU A 308 20.37 14.34 -6.04
CA LEU A 308 18.92 14.29 -5.97
C LEU A 308 18.38 14.41 -7.40
N ALA A 309 17.48 13.52 -7.77
CA ALA A 309 16.73 13.58 -9.02
C ALA A 309 15.29 14.00 -8.75
N ARG A 310 14.72 14.79 -9.67
CA ARG A 310 13.30 15.11 -9.71
C ARG A 310 12.76 14.94 -11.12
N ALA A 311 11.65 14.22 -11.24
CA ALA A 311 11.01 13.98 -12.52
C ALA A 311 10.30 15.22 -13.05
N GLY A 312 10.28 15.35 -14.36
CA GLY A 312 9.43 16.27 -15.12
C GLY A 312 9.04 15.63 -16.44
N ARG A 313 8.16 16.27 -17.20
CA ARG A 313 7.70 15.72 -18.48
C ARG A 313 8.86 15.60 -19.48
N GLY A 314 9.19 14.37 -19.85
CA GLY A 314 10.27 14.03 -20.79
C GLY A 314 11.69 14.29 -20.28
N LYS A 315 11.86 14.67 -19.01
CA LYS A 315 13.16 15.11 -18.46
C LYS A 315 13.29 14.83 -16.96
N VAL A 316 14.52 14.84 -16.47
CA VAL A 316 14.85 14.69 -15.06
C VAL A 316 15.85 15.77 -14.68
N ALA A 317 15.49 16.59 -13.68
CA ALA A 317 16.39 17.56 -13.08
C ALA A 317 17.25 16.86 -12.02
N ILE A 318 18.57 17.14 -12.02
CA ILE A 318 19.52 16.53 -11.09
C ILE A 318 20.33 17.61 -10.39
N TRP A 319 20.43 17.54 -9.06
CA TRP A 319 21.29 18.38 -8.22
C TRP A 319 22.39 17.55 -7.58
N THR A 320 23.63 18.04 -7.64
CA THR A 320 24.74 17.49 -6.85
C THR A 320 24.78 18.20 -5.51
N LEU A 321 24.38 17.51 -4.44
CA LEU A 321 24.06 18.12 -3.15
C LEU A 321 25.26 18.85 -2.53
N ASP A 322 26.45 18.25 -2.58
CA ASP A 322 27.66 18.82 -1.97
C ASP A 322 28.18 20.08 -2.68
N ALA A 323 27.61 20.43 -3.85
CA ALA A 323 27.97 21.63 -4.61
C ALA A 323 26.92 22.75 -4.49
N LEU A 324 25.82 22.53 -3.77
CA LEU A 324 24.76 23.52 -3.61
C LEU A 324 25.13 24.57 -2.55
N GLU A 325 24.61 25.79 -2.72
CA GLU A 325 24.61 26.79 -1.67
C GLU A 325 23.74 26.31 -0.51
N THR A 326 24.19 26.51 0.73
CA THR A 326 23.41 26.21 1.92
C THR A 326 22.97 27.48 2.64
N HIS A 327 21.86 27.40 3.37
CA HIS A 327 21.39 28.50 4.23
C HIS A 327 22.39 28.79 5.37
N GLN A 328 23.25 27.82 5.71
CA GLN A 328 24.26 27.92 6.74
C GLN A 328 25.50 28.71 6.28
N ASP A 329 25.85 28.64 4.99
CA ASP A 329 27.02 29.34 4.43
C ASP A 329 26.86 30.87 4.46
N SER A 330 25.62 31.36 4.38
CA SER A 330 25.30 32.78 4.38
C SER A 330 23.96 33.06 5.08
N PRO A 331 23.93 33.05 6.43
CA PRO A 331 22.70 33.19 7.18
C PRO A 331 21.90 34.45 6.81
N GLY A 332 20.61 34.27 6.49
CA GLY A 332 19.69 35.35 6.12
C GLY A 332 19.78 35.81 4.65
N LYS A 333 20.72 35.27 3.87
CA LYS A 333 20.78 35.47 2.43
C LYS A 333 19.81 34.51 1.74
N LEU A 334 19.13 34.98 0.69
CA LEU A 334 18.30 34.13 -0.16
C LEU A 334 19.18 33.29 -1.10
N ILE A 335 18.79 32.04 -1.31
CA ILE A 335 19.43 31.11 -2.26
C ILE A 335 18.77 31.28 -3.64
N GLY A 336 19.61 31.34 -4.68
CA GLY A 336 19.17 31.55 -6.06
C GLY A 336 19.07 33.02 -6.46
N GLU A 337 18.74 33.26 -7.74
CA GLU A 337 18.62 34.61 -8.27
C GLU A 337 17.23 35.21 -8.01
N GLY A 338 17.20 36.39 -7.40
CA GLY A 338 15.96 37.15 -7.17
C GLY A 338 15.17 36.72 -5.94
N THR A 339 13.89 37.08 -5.93
CA THR A 339 12.93 36.79 -4.85
C THR A 339 11.77 36.01 -5.43
N LEU A 340 11.36 34.94 -4.76
CA LEU A 340 10.20 34.15 -5.17
C LEU A 340 8.94 35.02 -5.28
N SER A 341 8.31 35.01 -6.47
CA SER A 341 6.97 35.59 -6.64
C SER A 341 5.95 34.72 -5.92
N LEU A 342 5.02 35.37 -5.22
CA LEU A 342 3.91 34.69 -4.55
C LEU A 342 2.57 34.90 -5.25
N ASP A 343 2.60 35.53 -6.43
CA ASP A 343 1.40 35.69 -7.24
C ASP A 343 0.87 34.32 -7.62
N GLY A 344 -0.37 34.04 -7.24
CA GLY A 344 -1.00 32.73 -7.47
C GLY A 344 -0.74 31.67 -6.41
N SER A 345 -0.07 31.99 -5.29
CA SER A 345 0.07 31.03 -4.19
C SER A 345 -1.29 30.58 -3.65
N SER A 346 -1.45 29.26 -3.50
CA SER A 346 -2.62 28.61 -2.94
C SER A 346 -2.77 28.83 -1.41
N ARG A 347 -1.72 29.33 -0.76
CA ARG A 347 -1.65 29.53 0.70
C ARG A 347 -2.48 30.74 1.14
N GLY A 348 -3.22 30.56 2.24
CA GLY A 348 -3.99 31.65 2.86
C GLY A 348 -3.10 32.68 3.56
N ASP A 349 -2.02 32.21 4.21
CA ASP A 349 -0.96 33.04 4.76
C ASP A 349 0.37 32.77 4.04
N THR A 350 1.00 33.85 3.59
CA THR A 350 2.26 33.85 2.83
C THR A 350 3.47 34.27 3.67
N SER A 351 3.27 34.58 4.95
CA SER A 351 4.32 35.04 5.87
C SER A 351 5.36 33.96 6.17
N GLU A 352 4.93 32.70 6.23
CA GLU A 352 5.80 31.53 6.48
C GLU A 352 6.54 31.05 5.22
N ILE A 353 6.22 31.59 4.03
CA ILE A 353 6.88 31.19 2.78
C ILE A 353 8.31 31.75 2.74
N GLU A 354 9.27 30.84 2.67
CA GLU A 354 10.68 31.17 2.50
C GLU A 354 10.92 31.70 1.07
N ARG A 355 11.63 32.83 0.93
CA ARG A 355 11.62 33.65 -0.30
C ARG A 355 12.68 33.31 -1.34
N SER A 356 13.55 32.34 -1.09
CA SER A 356 14.55 31.87 -2.04
C SER A 356 13.90 31.27 -3.27
N THR A 357 14.40 31.65 -4.45
CA THR A 357 14.04 31.03 -5.73
C THR A 357 14.68 29.65 -5.89
N GLY A 358 15.82 29.42 -5.23
CA GLY A 358 16.53 28.16 -5.15
C GLY A 358 17.62 27.99 -6.20
N SER A 359 18.58 27.10 -5.91
CA SER A 359 19.67 26.76 -6.83
C SER A 359 19.15 26.00 -8.06
N PRO A 360 19.59 26.34 -9.28
CA PRO A 360 19.21 25.59 -10.48
C PRO A 360 19.79 24.16 -10.45
N PRO A 361 19.22 23.22 -11.21
CA PRO A 361 19.77 21.87 -11.35
C PRO A 361 21.20 21.91 -11.90
N SER A 362 22.05 21.01 -11.39
CA SER A 362 23.41 20.80 -11.89
C SER A 362 23.40 20.24 -13.32
N SER A 363 22.38 19.44 -13.65
CA SER A 363 22.17 18.89 -14.99
C SER A 363 20.70 18.54 -15.23
N ILE A 364 20.30 18.46 -16.49
CA ILE A 364 18.99 17.94 -16.91
C ILE A 364 19.23 16.77 -17.86
N VAL A 365 18.63 15.62 -17.57
CA VAL A 365 18.69 14.41 -18.40
C VAL A 365 17.37 14.26 -19.13
N SER A 366 17.41 14.18 -20.46
CA SER A 366 16.20 13.88 -21.25
C SER A 366 15.86 12.40 -21.17
N LEU A 367 14.57 12.07 -21.06
CA LEU A 367 14.08 10.70 -21.14
C LEU A 367 14.00 10.30 -22.62
N ALA A 368 15.14 9.88 -23.17
CA ALA A 368 15.38 9.77 -24.61
C ALA A 368 14.40 8.84 -25.36
N SER A 369 13.78 7.90 -24.66
CA SER A 369 12.84 6.93 -25.25
C SER A 369 11.45 7.51 -25.52
N ASP A 370 11.02 8.52 -24.76
CA ASP A 370 9.70 9.14 -24.92
C ASP A 370 9.70 10.58 -24.35
N PRO A 371 9.70 11.61 -25.22
CA PRO A 371 9.69 13.01 -24.79
C PRO A 371 8.41 13.47 -24.08
N ALA A 372 7.31 12.72 -24.16
CA ALA A 372 6.05 13.05 -23.51
C ALA A 372 5.88 12.32 -22.16
N TYR A 373 6.75 11.35 -21.87
CA TYR A 373 6.67 10.51 -20.68
C TYR A 373 6.78 11.29 -19.38
N PHE A 374 5.88 10.98 -18.46
CA PHE A 374 5.82 11.51 -17.10
C PHE A 374 5.62 10.34 -16.12
N PRO A 375 6.58 10.10 -15.21
CA PRO A 375 6.46 9.01 -14.25
C PRO A 375 5.48 9.36 -13.14
N ALA A 376 4.49 8.50 -12.88
CA ALA A 376 3.55 8.66 -11.76
C ALA A 376 4.25 8.43 -10.41
N VAL A 377 5.07 7.39 -10.36
CA VAL A 377 5.89 7.00 -9.21
C VAL A 377 7.21 6.44 -9.72
N TRP A 378 8.25 6.53 -8.90
CA TRP A 378 9.52 5.87 -9.20
C TRP A 378 10.21 5.37 -7.94
N HIS A 379 11.22 4.53 -8.13
CA HIS A 379 12.01 3.95 -7.06
C HIS A 379 13.41 3.60 -7.56
N LEU A 380 14.44 3.87 -6.76
CA LEU A 380 15.80 3.48 -7.12
C LEU A 380 15.98 1.99 -6.87
N HIS A 381 16.25 1.24 -7.94
CA HIS A 381 16.72 -0.13 -7.83
C HIS A 381 18.22 -0.12 -7.53
N GLU A 382 18.57 0.02 -6.25
CA GLU A 382 19.95 0.11 -5.75
C GLU A 382 20.92 -0.88 -6.40
N PRO A 383 20.59 -2.19 -6.56
CA PRO A 383 21.53 -3.15 -7.14
C PRO A 383 21.96 -2.84 -8.58
N SER A 384 21.07 -2.27 -9.40
CA SER A 384 21.40 -1.90 -10.79
C SER A 384 21.69 -0.41 -10.97
N GLY A 385 21.34 0.44 -9.99
CA GLY A 385 21.39 1.90 -10.11
C GLY A 385 20.36 2.48 -11.10
N HIS A 386 19.42 1.67 -11.58
CA HIS A 386 18.36 2.15 -12.47
C HIS A 386 17.16 2.65 -11.67
N LEU A 387 16.40 3.57 -12.25
CA LEU A 387 15.10 3.95 -11.71
C LEU A 387 14.02 3.03 -12.27
N LEU A 388 13.25 2.40 -11.40
CA LEU A 388 11.97 1.80 -11.75
C LEU A 388 10.93 2.91 -11.77
N CYS A 389 10.18 3.04 -12.85
CA CYS A 389 9.22 4.12 -13.06
C CYS A 389 7.87 3.55 -13.51
N GLY A 390 6.78 3.97 -12.89
CA GLY A 390 5.42 3.67 -13.31
C GLY A 390 4.97 4.64 -14.41
N GLU A 391 4.21 4.15 -15.39
CA GLU A 391 3.51 5.02 -16.34
C GLU A 391 2.31 5.70 -15.67
N HIS A 392 2.10 6.98 -15.99
CA HIS A 392 0.92 7.73 -15.60
C HIS A 392 -0.15 7.58 -16.70
N ALA A 393 -1.31 7.04 -16.37
CA ALA A 393 -2.39 6.78 -17.31
C ALA A 393 -2.94 8.06 -17.94
N GLU A 394 -3.11 9.15 -17.18
CA GLU A 394 -3.59 10.42 -17.73
C GLU A 394 -2.51 11.15 -18.54
N GLU A 395 -1.29 11.26 -17.99
CA GLU A 395 -0.24 12.08 -18.59
C GLU A 395 0.60 11.39 -19.66
N SER A 396 0.84 10.08 -19.50
CA SER A 396 1.63 9.23 -20.40
C SER A 396 0.77 8.24 -21.18
N GLY A 397 -0.50 8.04 -20.79
CA GLY A 397 -1.42 7.14 -21.47
C GLY A 397 -1.17 5.66 -21.20
N GLY A 398 -0.33 5.28 -20.25
CA GLY A 398 0.10 3.89 -20.08
C GLY A 398 -0.05 3.36 -18.66
N TYR A 399 -0.04 2.04 -18.53
CA TYR A 399 -0.20 1.34 -17.24
C TYR A 399 1.03 0.48 -16.87
N ALA A 400 2.01 0.35 -17.76
CA ALA A 400 3.19 -0.46 -17.50
C ALA A 400 4.16 0.23 -16.53
N CYS A 401 5.20 -0.48 -16.12
CA CYS A 401 6.39 0.15 -15.55
C CYS A 401 7.63 -0.16 -16.37
N MET A 402 8.70 0.60 -16.13
CA MET A 402 9.94 0.50 -16.88
C MET A 402 11.16 0.77 -16.01
N SER A 403 12.29 0.19 -16.40
CA SER A 403 13.60 0.52 -15.84
C SER A 403 14.26 1.58 -16.70
N VAL A 404 14.74 2.67 -16.10
CA VAL A 404 15.40 3.80 -16.76
C VAL A 404 16.82 3.97 -16.24
N ASP A 405 17.77 4.08 -17.16
CA ASP A 405 19.17 4.38 -16.86
C ASP A 405 19.45 5.87 -17.10
N LEU A 406 19.57 6.61 -15.99
CA LEU A 406 19.88 8.04 -16.03
C LEU A 406 21.34 8.32 -16.40
N GLU A 407 22.27 7.43 -16.06
CA GLU A 407 23.71 7.61 -16.36
C GLU A 407 23.99 7.52 -17.87
N HIS A 408 23.17 6.74 -18.59
CA HIS A 408 23.29 6.59 -20.04
C HIS A 408 22.21 7.35 -20.82
N GLY A 409 21.79 8.51 -20.30
CA GLY A 409 20.96 9.48 -21.02
C GLY A 409 19.47 9.20 -20.95
N GLY A 410 18.99 8.70 -19.81
CA GLY A 410 17.55 8.48 -19.56
C GLY A 410 16.93 7.43 -20.46
N LYS A 411 17.69 6.40 -20.84
CA LYS A 411 17.23 5.34 -21.74
C LYS A 411 16.39 4.32 -20.98
N ARG A 412 15.29 3.87 -21.59
CA ARG A 412 14.58 2.67 -21.14
C ARG A 412 15.47 1.44 -21.35
N VAL A 413 15.70 0.69 -20.28
CA VAL A 413 16.48 -0.57 -20.28
C VAL A 413 15.55 -1.78 -20.33
N ALA A 414 14.43 -1.72 -19.62
CA ALA A 414 13.45 -2.80 -19.54
C ALA A 414 12.04 -2.22 -19.42
N ARG A 415 11.05 -3.04 -19.77
CA ARG A 415 9.62 -2.75 -19.65
C ARG A 415 8.92 -3.95 -19.04
N TYR A 416 8.06 -3.68 -18.07
CA TYR A 416 7.32 -4.64 -17.29
C TYR A 416 5.82 -4.40 -17.51
N LEU A 417 5.13 -5.44 -17.95
CA LEU A 417 3.74 -5.43 -18.40
C LEU A 417 2.86 -6.18 -17.39
N GLY A 418 1.54 -6.08 -17.58
CA GLY A 418 0.56 -6.90 -16.85
C GLY A 418 -0.23 -6.16 -15.78
N HIS A 419 0.01 -4.87 -15.61
CA HIS A 419 -0.80 -3.95 -14.81
C HIS A 419 -2.07 -3.57 -15.54
N GLY A 420 -3.20 -3.65 -14.85
CA GLY A 420 -4.50 -3.18 -15.31
C GLY A 420 -4.87 -1.80 -14.78
N GLY A 421 -4.04 -1.21 -13.92
CA GLY A 421 -4.20 0.12 -13.32
C GLY A 421 -2.84 0.79 -13.15
N GLU A 422 -2.83 2.05 -12.72
CA GLU A 422 -1.60 2.80 -12.44
C GLU A 422 -0.79 2.11 -11.33
N VAL A 423 0.53 2.22 -11.40
CA VAL A 423 1.42 1.74 -10.34
C VAL A 423 1.47 2.80 -9.25
N GLU A 424 1.09 2.41 -8.03
CA GLU A 424 1.04 3.30 -6.86
C GLU A 424 2.37 3.31 -6.10
N ARG A 425 3.04 2.16 -6.01
CA ARG A 425 4.32 2.03 -5.29
C ARG A 425 5.20 0.91 -5.86
N PHE A 426 6.51 1.06 -5.70
CA PHE A 426 7.49 -0.03 -5.81
C PHE A 426 8.07 -0.40 -4.45
N ALA A 427 8.40 -1.68 -4.27
CA ALA A 427 9.23 -2.14 -3.16
C ALA A 427 10.36 -3.04 -3.68
N THR A 428 11.54 -2.84 -3.11
CA THR A 428 12.72 -3.70 -3.30
C THR A 428 13.21 -4.16 -1.93
N SER A 429 13.94 -5.26 -1.87
CA SER A 429 14.54 -5.75 -0.63
C SER A 429 15.98 -6.14 -0.85
N GLN A 430 16.83 -5.91 0.15
CA GLN A 430 18.24 -6.35 0.12
C GLN A 430 18.38 -7.88 0.07
N GLY A 431 17.32 -8.62 0.41
CA GLY A 431 17.33 -10.09 0.41
C GLY A 431 17.37 -10.74 -0.98
N ASP A 432 16.90 -10.06 -2.03
CA ASP A 432 17.03 -10.54 -3.41
C ASP A 432 17.15 -9.35 -4.39
N PRO A 433 18.32 -9.13 -5.01
CA PRO A 433 18.58 -8.01 -5.90
C PRO A 433 17.96 -8.14 -7.30
N ASN A 434 17.30 -9.27 -7.60
CA ASN A 434 16.70 -9.50 -8.92
C ASN A 434 15.18 -9.34 -8.90
N VAL A 435 14.58 -9.01 -7.76
CA VAL A 435 13.13 -8.90 -7.64
C VAL A 435 12.69 -7.54 -7.12
N PHE A 436 11.54 -7.11 -7.60
CA PHE A 436 10.81 -5.98 -7.04
C PHE A 436 9.32 -6.28 -7.05
N VAL A 437 8.58 -5.57 -6.22
CA VAL A 437 7.12 -5.67 -6.15
C VAL A 437 6.52 -4.33 -6.52
N THR A 438 5.38 -4.34 -7.21
CA THR A 438 4.57 -3.15 -7.47
C THR A 438 3.23 -3.25 -6.77
N ALA A 439 2.75 -2.16 -6.19
CA ALA A 439 1.35 -1.95 -5.80
C ALA A 439 0.59 -1.34 -6.99
N GLY A 440 -0.57 -1.91 -7.36
CA GLY A 440 -1.39 -1.42 -8.46
C GLY A 440 -2.75 -0.88 -8.01
N SER A 441 -3.23 0.17 -8.67
CA SER A 441 -4.56 0.73 -8.45
C SER A 441 -5.70 -0.18 -8.94
N ASP A 442 -5.35 -1.25 -9.65
CA ASP A 442 -6.24 -2.36 -10.01
C ASP A 442 -6.49 -3.37 -8.89
N GLY A 443 -5.86 -3.18 -7.72
CA GLY A 443 -6.08 -4.02 -6.53
C GLY A 443 -5.17 -5.23 -6.41
N TYR A 444 -4.10 -5.27 -7.20
CA TYR A 444 -3.12 -6.35 -7.17
C TYR A 444 -1.72 -5.84 -6.83
N ALA A 445 -1.01 -6.61 -6.01
CA ALA A 445 0.44 -6.51 -5.93
C ALA A 445 1.09 -7.50 -6.90
N ARG A 446 2.19 -7.14 -7.54
CA ARG A 446 2.87 -7.99 -8.53
C ARG A 446 4.35 -8.08 -8.23
N LEU A 447 4.86 -9.30 -8.11
CA LEU A 447 6.28 -9.57 -7.95
C LEU A 447 6.89 -9.82 -9.34
N PHE A 448 7.92 -9.06 -9.68
CA PHE A 448 8.66 -9.15 -10.92
C PHE A 448 10.07 -9.63 -10.66
N ASP A 449 10.57 -10.45 -11.57
CA ASP A 449 12.00 -10.63 -11.78
C ASP A 449 12.45 -9.55 -12.78
N VAL A 450 13.51 -8.79 -12.46
CA VAL A 450 14.03 -7.70 -13.31
C VAL A 450 14.44 -8.16 -14.72
N ARG A 451 14.62 -9.46 -14.91
CA ARG A 451 15.01 -10.08 -16.18
C ARG A 451 13.82 -10.45 -17.07
N ARG A 452 12.58 -10.40 -16.54
CA ARG A 452 11.37 -10.85 -17.22
C ARG A 452 10.37 -9.70 -17.37
N PRO A 453 9.66 -9.57 -18.51
CA PRO A 453 8.73 -8.46 -18.72
C PRO A 453 7.35 -8.69 -18.09
N LEU A 454 7.04 -9.89 -17.60
CA LEU A 454 5.76 -10.22 -16.97
C LEU A 454 5.98 -10.63 -15.52
N PRO A 455 4.96 -10.45 -14.64
CA PRO A 455 5.10 -10.81 -13.24
C PRO A 455 5.28 -12.31 -13.08
N VAL A 456 6.06 -12.70 -12.06
CA VAL A 456 6.24 -14.11 -11.68
C VAL A 456 5.22 -14.56 -10.64
N LEU A 457 4.68 -13.62 -9.86
CA LEU A 457 3.55 -13.83 -8.94
C LEU A 457 2.66 -12.59 -8.93
N THR A 458 1.35 -12.80 -8.84
CA THR A 458 0.38 -11.73 -8.62
C THR A 458 -0.41 -12.02 -7.35
N PHE A 459 -0.56 -11.06 -6.46
CA PHE A 459 -1.32 -11.19 -5.22
C PHE A 459 -2.61 -10.39 -5.34
N ASN A 460 -3.76 -11.02 -5.09
CA ASN A 460 -5.03 -10.35 -5.00
C ASN A 460 -5.17 -9.68 -3.63
N THR A 461 -4.72 -8.43 -3.55
CA THR A 461 -4.69 -7.72 -2.28
C THR A 461 -6.07 -7.20 -1.89
N GLY A 462 -6.89 -6.89 -2.90
CA GLY A 462 -8.12 -6.14 -2.73
C GLY A 462 -9.40 -6.98 -2.72
N LEU A 463 -10.30 -6.65 -1.79
CA LEU A 463 -11.71 -7.00 -1.93
C LEU A 463 -12.46 -5.89 -2.68
N GLN A 464 -13.50 -6.26 -3.43
CA GLN A 464 -14.42 -5.29 -4.07
C GLN A 464 -13.78 -4.22 -4.98
N ARG A 465 -12.69 -4.55 -5.70
CA ARG A 465 -12.05 -3.63 -6.65
C ARG A 465 -11.37 -2.42 -6.00
N GLU A 466 -10.86 -2.56 -4.77
CA GLU A 466 -10.03 -1.53 -4.13
C GLU A 466 -8.61 -1.48 -4.73
N ALA A 467 -7.94 -0.34 -4.60
CA ALA A 467 -6.53 -0.18 -4.97
C ALA A 467 -5.60 -0.80 -3.91
N CYS A 468 -4.44 -1.30 -4.37
CA CYS A 468 -3.30 -1.57 -3.48
C CYS A 468 -2.47 -0.30 -3.39
N ASN A 469 -2.63 0.48 -2.31
CA ASN A 469 -2.01 1.80 -2.20
C ASN A 469 -0.50 1.75 -1.94
N ASP A 470 -0.01 0.69 -1.28
CA ASP A 470 1.37 0.57 -0.87
C ASP A 470 1.78 -0.90 -0.66
N VAL A 471 3.07 -1.18 -0.77
CA VAL A 471 3.66 -2.51 -0.58
C VAL A 471 5.03 -2.41 0.08
N VAL A 472 5.36 -3.40 0.90
CA VAL A 472 6.68 -3.55 1.51
C VAL A 472 7.15 -5.00 1.35
N LEU A 473 8.32 -5.18 0.74
CA LEU A 473 8.96 -6.49 0.57
C LEU A 473 10.15 -6.63 1.54
N VAL A 474 10.13 -7.66 2.37
CA VAL A 474 11.19 -7.93 3.35
C VAL A 474 11.66 -9.38 3.30
N HIS A 475 12.85 -9.65 3.84
CA HIS A 475 13.41 -11.00 3.93
C HIS A 475 13.87 -11.33 5.36
N PRO A 476 12.97 -11.33 6.36
CA PRO A 476 13.31 -11.73 7.72
C PRO A 476 13.91 -13.13 7.71
N ASP A 477 15.12 -13.29 8.26
CA ASP A 477 15.89 -14.55 8.23
C ASP A 477 16.04 -15.17 6.81
N GLY A 478 15.97 -14.35 5.75
CA GLY A 478 16.02 -14.81 4.37
C GLY A 478 14.70 -15.38 3.82
N ILE A 479 13.57 -15.19 4.51
CA ILE A 479 12.24 -15.62 4.03
C ILE A 479 11.51 -14.44 3.36
N PRO A 480 11.23 -14.49 2.05
CA PRO A 480 10.54 -13.40 1.35
C PRO A 480 9.11 -13.26 1.89
N THR A 481 8.81 -12.08 2.43
CA THR A 481 7.52 -11.76 3.06
C THR A 481 7.04 -10.42 2.52
N LEU A 482 5.77 -10.35 2.13
CA LEU A 482 5.17 -9.16 1.55
C LEU A 482 4.09 -8.61 2.48
N PHE A 483 4.11 -7.30 2.71
CA PHE A 483 3.01 -6.56 3.32
C PHE A 483 2.30 -5.72 2.26
N THR A 484 0.96 -5.71 2.26
CA THR A 484 0.17 -4.96 1.28
C THR A 484 -0.87 -4.09 1.99
N ALA A 485 -1.02 -2.86 1.54
CA ALA A 485 -1.94 -1.87 2.08
C ALA A 485 -3.35 -2.01 1.46
N GLY A 486 -4.37 -2.13 2.33
CA GLY A 486 -5.78 -2.11 1.93
C GLY A 486 -6.42 -0.74 2.19
N ASP A 487 -7.18 -0.25 1.21
CA ASP A 487 -7.89 1.04 1.28
C ASP A 487 -9.28 0.88 1.89
N ILE A 488 -10.17 0.21 1.17
CA ILE A 488 -11.55 -0.07 1.57
C ILE A 488 -11.56 -1.18 2.62
N THR A 489 -10.68 -2.17 2.52
CA THR A 489 -10.56 -3.26 3.50
C THR A 489 -9.94 -2.82 4.82
N GLN A 490 -9.34 -1.62 4.90
CA GLN A 490 -8.88 -1.01 6.14
C GLN A 490 -7.95 -1.94 6.94
N GLN A 491 -6.97 -2.55 6.26
CA GLN A 491 -6.09 -3.55 6.85
C GLN A 491 -4.73 -3.60 6.15
N VAL A 492 -3.77 -4.23 6.84
CA VAL A 492 -2.52 -4.66 6.22
C VAL A 492 -2.53 -6.18 6.11
N LYS A 493 -2.40 -6.73 4.90
CA LYS A 493 -2.22 -8.18 4.72
C LYS A 493 -0.74 -8.55 4.72
N THR A 494 -0.43 -9.70 5.30
CA THR A 494 0.91 -10.31 5.31
C THR A 494 0.87 -11.58 4.48
N TRP A 495 1.75 -11.69 3.50
CA TRP A 495 1.82 -12.80 2.56
C TRP A 495 3.14 -13.56 2.71
N ASP A 496 3.04 -14.88 2.71
CA ASP A 496 4.17 -15.77 2.52
C ASP A 496 4.34 -16.01 1.02
N ILE A 497 5.41 -15.44 0.45
CA ILE A 497 5.66 -15.54 -0.99
C ILE A 497 5.99 -16.97 -1.41
N ARG A 498 6.63 -17.76 -0.54
CA ARG A 498 7.03 -19.15 -0.85
C ARG A 498 5.88 -20.13 -0.71
N ALA A 499 5.01 -19.91 0.27
CA ALA A 499 3.81 -20.71 0.44
C ALA A 499 2.69 -20.29 -0.52
N GLU A 500 2.80 -19.12 -1.16
CA GLU A 500 1.77 -18.54 -2.02
C GLU A 500 0.45 -18.34 -1.26
N GLU A 501 0.55 -17.84 -0.02
CA GLU A 501 -0.59 -17.76 0.89
C GLU A 501 -0.65 -16.44 1.66
N CYS A 502 -1.87 -15.97 1.92
CA CYS A 502 -2.11 -14.91 2.90
C CYS A 502 -1.97 -15.51 4.30
N VAL A 503 -1.05 -15.01 5.12
CA VAL A 503 -0.83 -15.55 6.48
C VAL A 503 -1.85 -14.97 7.46
N TYR A 504 -1.98 -13.65 7.48
CA TYR A 504 -2.93 -12.93 8.32
C TYR A 504 -3.12 -11.50 7.82
N GLU A 505 -4.15 -10.84 8.37
CA GLU A 505 -4.31 -9.39 8.27
C GLU A 505 -4.19 -8.71 9.64
N LEU A 506 -3.69 -7.47 9.64
CA LEU A 506 -3.58 -6.59 10.81
C LEU A 506 -4.62 -5.48 10.74
N SER A 507 -5.24 -5.20 11.88
CA SER A 507 -6.18 -4.09 12.04
C SER A 507 -5.48 -2.74 11.92
N THR A 508 -6.13 -1.78 11.29
CA THR A 508 -5.68 -0.37 11.25
C THR A 508 -6.65 0.56 11.99
N GLY A 509 -7.57 -0.01 12.78
CA GLY A 509 -8.59 0.76 13.50
C GLY A 509 -9.67 1.33 12.57
N ASN A 510 -10.13 0.55 11.57
CA ASN A 510 -11.09 0.97 10.53
C ASN A 510 -10.64 2.18 9.71
N ASN A 511 -9.33 2.35 9.53
CA ASN A 511 -8.76 3.37 8.67
C ASN A 511 -8.17 2.78 7.40
N ALA A 512 -8.28 3.51 6.29
CA ALA A 512 -7.58 3.17 5.07
C ALA A 512 -6.07 3.24 5.28
N VAL A 513 -5.29 2.38 4.63
CA VAL A 513 -3.82 2.44 4.68
C VAL A 513 -3.33 3.38 3.58
N ALA A 514 -2.67 4.46 3.98
CA ALA A 514 -2.11 5.48 3.08
C ALA A 514 -0.62 5.26 2.78
N GLY A 515 0.12 4.62 3.69
CA GLY A 515 1.52 4.32 3.45
C GLY A 515 2.10 3.26 4.37
N LEU A 516 3.11 2.55 3.87
CA LEU A 516 3.86 1.51 4.61
C LEU A 516 5.36 1.81 4.61
N ALA A 517 6.04 1.51 5.72
CA ALA A 517 7.50 1.51 5.78
C ALA A 517 8.02 0.47 6.76
N TRP A 518 9.09 -0.24 6.39
CA TRP A 518 9.72 -1.24 7.25
C TRP A 518 11.08 -0.79 7.76
N ASP A 519 11.26 -0.91 9.07
CA ASP A 519 12.52 -0.65 9.76
C ASP A 519 13.16 -1.98 10.18
N ASP A 520 14.18 -2.39 9.43
CA ASP A 520 14.95 -3.61 9.70
C ASP A 520 15.62 -3.56 11.08
N THR A 521 16.13 -2.39 11.49
CA THR A 521 16.88 -2.22 12.75
C THR A 521 16.00 -2.53 13.96
N ARG A 522 14.72 -2.16 13.89
CA ARG A 522 13.75 -2.38 14.98
C ARG A 522 12.76 -3.49 14.68
N SER A 523 12.88 -4.18 13.54
CA SER A 523 11.89 -5.19 13.11
C SER A 523 10.46 -4.65 13.21
N SER A 524 10.24 -3.45 12.67
CA SER A 524 8.99 -2.70 12.86
C SER A 524 8.37 -2.27 11.55
N LEU A 525 7.05 -2.49 11.43
CA LEU A 525 6.24 -1.97 10.34
C LEU A 525 5.52 -0.69 10.78
N TYR A 526 5.78 0.40 10.07
CA TYR A 526 5.07 1.66 10.19
C TYR A 526 3.92 1.71 9.18
N VAL A 527 2.74 2.10 9.64
CA VAL A 527 1.51 2.15 8.85
C VAL A 527 0.85 3.50 9.07
N ALA A 528 0.87 4.36 8.05
CA ALA A 528 0.15 5.62 8.07
C ALA A 528 -1.28 5.41 7.57
N THR A 529 -2.27 5.99 8.26
CA THR A 529 -3.68 5.66 8.03
C THR A 529 -4.56 6.88 7.79
N GLU A 530 -5.56 6.76 6.92
CA GLU A 530 -6.62 7.74 6.71
C GLU A 530 -7.94 7.34 7.40
N CYS A 531 -8.44 8.17 8.32
CA CYS A 531 -9.80 8.06 8.83
C CYS A 531 -10.79 8.79 7.90
N ARG A 532 -11.54 8.01 7.11
CA ARG A 532 -12.57 8.52 6.18
C ARG A 532 -13.84 9.01 6.89
N TYR A 533 -13.96 8.78 8.18
CA TYR A 533 -15.11 9.18 8.99
C TYR A 533 -14.91 10.53 9.70
N VAL A 534 -13.81 11.23 9.41
CA VAL A 534 -13.55 12.59 9.87
C VAL A 534 -13.75 13.55 8.70
N ASN A 535 -14.55 14.60 8.90
CA ASN A 535 -14.77 15.60 7.88
C ASN A 535 -13.60 16.61 7.82
N ARG A 536 -13.61 17.49 6.82
CA ARG A 536 -12.55 18.52 6.62
C ARG A 536 -12.41 19.53 7.77
N MET A 537 -13.29 19.52 8.76
CA MET A 537 -13.21 20.34 9.97
C MET A 537 -12.70 19.55 11.18
N GLY A 538 -12.25 18.30 11.00
CA GLY A 538 -11.83 17.42 12.08
C GLY A 538 -12.98 16.80 12.87
N LEU A 539 -14.24 16.96 12.44
CA LEU A 539 -15.39 16.39 13.14
C LEU A 539 -15.70 14.98 12.65
N ARG A 540 -15.85 14.05 13.60
CA ARG A 540 -16.30 12.68 13.33
C ARG A 540 -17.74 12.66 12.84
N THR A 541 -18.02 11.88 11.80
CA THR A 541 -19.35 11.72 11.21
C THR A 541 -19.64 10.25 10.92
N GLY A 542 -20.91 9.86 10.97
CA GLY A 542 -21.31 8.48 10.63
C GLY A 542 -20.96 7.42 11.69
N TYR A 543 -20.79 7.81 12.95
CA TYR A 543 -20.59 6.88 14.06
C TYR A 543 -21.91 6.46 14.71
N ARG A 544 -21.98 5.20 15.13
CA ARG A 544 -23.04 4.63 15.96
C ARG A 544 -22.46 4.19 17.32
N ARG A 545 -23.33 3.86 18.28
CA ARG A 545 -22.91 3.13 19.48
C ARG A 545 -22.31 1.78 19.05
N ALA A 546 -21.16 1.44 19.61
CA ALA A 546 -20.52 0.16 19.37
C ALA A 546 -21.30 -0.98 20.07
N ARG A 547 -21.20 -2.21 19.57
CA ARG A 547 -21.68 -3.43 20.23
C ARG A 547 -20.48 -4.36 20.43
N ILE A 548 -19.70 -4.10 21.48
CA ILE A 548 -18.42 -4.76 21.71
C ILE A 548 -18.63 -6.04 22.51
N PRO A 549 -18.21 -7.22 21.99
CA PRO A 549 -18.27 -8.46 22.75
C PRO A 549 -17.38 -8.42 24.01
N ARG A 550 -17.78 -9.11 25.09
CA ARG A 550 -17.01 -9.15 26.35
C ARG A 550 -15.57 -9.60 26.16
N TRP A 551 -15.34 -10.53 25.24
CA TRP A 551 -14.00 -11.03 24.93
C TRP A 551 -13.16 -10.06 24.11
N ALA A 552 -13.74 -9.05 23.45
CA ALA A 552 -13.05 -8.08 22.60
C ALA A 552 -12.69 -6.77 23.34
N THR A 553 -12.85 -6.74 24.66
CA THR A 553 -12.55 -5.57 25.50
C THR A 553 -11.09 -5.54 25.93
N TRP A 554 -10.58 -4.36 26.30
CA TRP A 554 -9.23 -4.23 26.86
C TRP A 554 -9.03 -5.13 28.09
N ALA A 555 -10.01 -5.13 29.01
CA ALA A 555 -9.96 -5.90 30.24
C ALA A 555 -9.86 -7.42 29.98
N ALA A 556 -10.51 -7.91 28.92
CA ALA A 556 -10.39 -9.31 28.51
C ALA A 556 -8.98 -9.65 28.02
N VAL A 557 -8.34 -8.76 27.25
CA VAL A 557 -6.94 -8.94 26.80
C VAL A 557 -5.99 -8.96 27.99
N GLU A 558 -6.13 -8.01 28.91
CA GLU A 558 -5.28 -7.92 30.10
C GLU A 558 -5.41 -9.16 30.99
N LYS A 559 -6.63 -9.69 31.14
CA LYS A 559 -6.90 -10.91 31.90
C LYS A 559 -6.21 -12.13 31.29
N GLU A 560 -6.32 -12.34 29.97
CA GLU A 560 -5.68 -13.46 29.29
C GLU A 560 -4.15 -13.36 29.36
N TYR A 561 -3.60 -12.17 29.15
CA TYR A 561 -2.16 -11.95 29.22
C TYR A 561 -1.58 -12.16 30.62
N LYS A 562 -2.28 -11.73 31.67
CA LYS A 562 -1.89 -12.05 33.07
C LYS A 562 -1.88 -13.55 33.32
N ALA A 563 -2.90 -14.27 32.87
CA ALA A 563 -2.96 -15.73 33.00
C ALA A 563 -1.79 -16.41 32.27
N HIS A 564 -1.46 -15.95 31.05
CA HIS A 564 -0.30 -16.44 30.30
C HIS A 564 1.02 -16.19 31.06
N LYS A 565 1.24 -14.97 31.58
CA LYS A 565 2.44 -14.65 32.39
C LYS A 565 2.56 -15.51 33.65
N GLU A 566 1.45 -15.80 34.31
CA GLU A 566 1.42 -16.68 35.48
C GLU A 566 1.74 -18.14 35.11
N ALA A 567 1.17 -18.66 34.01
CA ALA A 567 1.49 -19.99 33.49
C ALA A 567 2.97 -20.11 33.09
N ALA A 568 3.51 -19.07 32.45
CA ALA A 568 4.94 -18.92 32.14
C ALA A 568 5.83 -18.98 33.36
N ARG A 569 5.50 -18.22 34.41
CA ARG A 569 6.26 -18.24 35.67
C ARG A 569 6.24 -19.62 36.34
N ASN A 570 5.16 -20.36 36.18
CA ASN A 570 4.98 -21.68 36.81
C ASN A 570 5.58 -22.82 35.97
N GLY A 571 6.20 -22.54 34.81
CA GLY A 571 6.79 -23.56 33.93
C GLY A 571 5.76 -24.48 33.26
N VAL A 572 4.50 -24.04 33.17
CA VAL A 572 3.37 -24.82 32.63
C VAL A 572 3.11 -24.48 31.15
N VAL A 573 3.95 -23.66 30.51
CA VAL A 573 3.81 -23.34 29.08
C VAL A 573 4.27 -24.56 28.29
N GLN A 574 3.34 -25.44 27.95
CA GLN A 574 3.43 -26.10 26.67
C GLN A 574 3.20 -25.00 25.63
N GLU A 575 4.26 -24.60 24.92
CA GLU A 575 4.11 -24.07 23.58
C GLU A 575 3.54 -25.21 22.75
N GLU A 576 2.23 -25.47 22.89
CA GLU A 576 1.54 -26.39 22.00
C GLU A 576 1.48 -25.66 20.67
N TYR A 577 2.52 -25.89 19.86
CA TYR A 577 2.54 -25.52 18.46
C TYR A 577 1.24 -26.05 17.85
N GLY A 578 0.32 -25.15 17.52
CA GLY A 578 -0.89 -25.46 16.74
C GLY A 578 -0.56 -25.77 15.29
N GLY A 579 0.41 -26.66 15.07
CA GLY A 579 0.98 -27.03 13.78
C GLY A 579 0.56 -28.42 13.30
N ASN A 580 -0.29 -29.14 14.04
CA ASN A 580 -0.88 -30.39 13.56
C ASN A 580 -2.40 -30.23 13.61
N ASP A 581 -3.02 -30.29 12.43
CA ASP A 581 -4.45 -30.17 12.17
C ASP A 581 -5.00 -28.75 12.36
N TYR A 582 -4.61 -27.84 11.45
CA TYR A 582 -5.47 -26.70 11.12
C TYR A 582 -6.83 -27.30 10.69
N PRO A 583 -7.95 -27.02 11.36
CA PRO A 583 -9.24 -27.39 10.79
C PRO A 583 -9.34 -26.70 9.44
N ASP A 584 -9.58 -27.49 8.39
CA ASP A 584 -9.75 -26.98 7.05
C ASP A 584 -10.80 -25.87 7.10
N VAL A 585 -10.44 -24.66 6.66
CA VAL A 585 -11.44 -23.62 6.37
C VAL A 585 -12.44 -24.17 5.33
N TYR A 586 -11.99 -25.13 4.51
CA TYR A 586 -12.74 -25.85 3.49
C TYR A 586 -13.76 -26.88 4.00
N ASP A 587 -13.68 -27.38 5.24
CA ASP A 587 -14.61 -28.40 5.73
C ASP A 587 -16.05 -27.83 5.92
N ALA A 588 -16.20 -26.51 5.81
CA ALA A 588 -17.50 -25.82 5.80
C ALA A 588 -18.04 -25.49 4.39
N TYR A 589 -17.26 -25.71 3.32
CA TYR A 589 -17.64 -25.37 1.94
C TYR A 589 -17.83 -26.60 1.03
N SER A 590 -17.65 -27.81 1.55
CA SER A 590 -17.71 -29.07 0.79
C SER A 590 -19.12 -29.65 0.57
N TYR A 591 -20.19 -29.02 1.09
CA TYR A 591 -21.57 -29.48 0.84
C TYR A 591 -22.25 -28.67 -0.27
N LEU A 592 -21.82 -28.88 -1.51
CA LEU A 592 -22.64 -28.60 -2.69
C LEU A 592 -22.42 -29.69 -3.73
N ASP A 593 -23.08 -30.82 -3.48
CA ASP A 593 -23.70 -31.67 -4.50
C ASP A 593 -24.60 -32.66 -3.77
N GLU A 594 -25.84 -32.26 -3.47
CA GLU A 594 -27.02 -33.13 -3.53
C GLU A 594 -28.27 -32.31 -3.18
N ASP A 595 -29.25 -32.36 -4.08
CA ASP A 595 -30.60 -31.86 -3.89
C ASP A 595 -31.23 -32.55 -2.66
N GLY A 596 -31.16 -31.90 -1.50
CA GLY A 596 -31.71 -32.39 -0.24
C GLY A 596 -32.54 -31.33 0.46
N ASP A 597 -33.87 -31.50 0.39
CA ASP A 597 -34.85 -30.86 1.29
C ASP A 597 -34.55 -31.28 2.73
N GLY A 598 -33.69 -30.51 3.40
CA GLY A 598 -33.32 -30.64 4.80
C GLY A 598 -33.63 -29.34 5.53
N THR A 599 -34.69 -29.35 6.32
CA THR A 599 -35.00 -28.30 7.30
C THR A 599 -33.98 -28.38 8.44
N ASP A 600 -32.82 -27.76 8.25
CA ASP A 600 -31.85 -27.56 9.32
C ASP A 600 -32.13 -26.23 10.04
N GLU A 601 -32.71 -26.37 11.22
CA GLU A 601 -32.77 -25.34 12.26
C GLU A 601 -31.35 -25.09 12.78
N GLU A 602 -30.50 -24.41 12.01
CA GLU A 602 -29.24 -23.86 12.54
C GLU A 602 -29.47 -22.46 13.11
N SER A 603 -29.16 -22.39 14.40
CA SER A 603 -29.36 -21.31 15.35
C SER A 603 -28.75 -19.98 14.92
N ASP A 604 -29.40 -18.90 15.34
CA ASP A 604 -29.02 -17.51 15.14
C ASP A 604 -27.59 -17.19 15.64
N ASP A 605 -26.59 -17.27 14.76
CA ASP A 605 -25.26 -16.67 14.96
C ASP A 605 -25.28 -15.15 14.63
N GLU A 606 -26.29 -14.41 15.11
CA GLU A 606 -25.96 -13.07 15.60
C GLU A 606 -25.02 -13.31 16.78
N ALA A 607 -24.00 -12.47 17.02
CA ALA A 607 -23.31 -12.56 18.32
C ALA A 607 -24.41 -12.57 19.37
N ASP A 608 -24.58 -13.68 20.10
CA ASP A 608 -25.66 -13.85 21.09
C ASP A 608 -25.79 -12.50 21.78
N GLU A 609 -26.95 -11.84 21.71
CA GLU A 609 -27.09 -10.49 22.28
C GLU A 609 -26.66 -10.46 23.77
N ASP A 610 -26.58 -11.64 24.38
CA ASP A 610 -26.08 -11.97 25.72
C ASP A 610 -24.54 -11.86 25.93
N ASP A 611 -23.70 -11.75 24.89
CA ASP A 611 -22.24 -11.62 24.98
C ASP A 611 -21.70 -10.19 24.73
N VAL A 612 -22.58 -9.22 24.45
CA VAL A 612 -22.19 -7.81 24.40
C VAL A 612 -21.87 -7.30 25.82
N ASP A 613 -20.74 -6.61 25.97
CA ASP A 613 -20.47 -5.86 27.19
C ASP A 613 -21.18 -4.51 27.08
N GLU A 614 -22.42 -4.44 27.54
CA GLU A 614 -23.25 -3.22 27.49
C GLU A 614 -22.62 -2.04 28.23
N ALA A 615 -21.91 -2.31 29.34
CA ALA A 615 -21.25 -1.29 30.14
C ALA A 615 -20.06 -0.71 29.39
N TYR A 616 -19.18 -1.55 28.84
CA TYR A 616 -18.07 -1.11 28.00
C TYR A 616 -18.59 -0.43 26.72
N SER A 617 -19.61 -0.98 26.08
CA SER A 617 -20.18 -0.49 24.82
C SER A 617 -20.97 0.82 24.96
N ALA A 618 -21.36 1.24 26.17
CA ALA A 618 -22.08 2.50 26.40
C ALA A 618 -21.30 3.71 25.87
N ASP A 619 -20.01 3.72 26.16
CA ASP A 619 -19.13 4.85 25.88
C ASP A 619 -18.39 4.70 24.55
N MET A 620 -18.48 3.55 23.88
CA MET A 620 -17.73 3.29 22.66
C MET A 620 -18.52 3.63 21.39
N ARG A 621 -17.80 4.02 20.35
CA ARG A 621 -18.36 4.38 19.05
C ARG A 621 -17.72 3.55 17.94
N TRP A 622 -18.52 3.25 16.93
CA TRP A 622 -18.09 2.47 15.78
C TRP A 622 -18.61 3.10 14.48
N PRO A 623 -17.83 3.15 13.39
CA PRO A 623 -18.31 3.69 12.13
C PRO A 623 -19.48 2.86 11.58
N THR A 624 -20.45 3.52 10.96
CA THR A 624 -21.65 2.85 10.42
C THR A 624 -21.34 2.09 9.13
N LYS A 625 -20.31 2.51 8.39
CA LYS A 625 -19.92 1.98 7.08
C LYS A 625 -18.48 1.43 7.07
N CYS A 626 -17.99 0.94 8.20
CA CYS A 626 -16.67 0.29 8.30
C CYS A 626 -16.69 -1.06 7.60
N PHE A 627 -15.49 -1.50 7.20
CA PHE A 627 -15.32 -2.83 6.63
C PHE A 627 -15.36 -3.92 7.70
N HIS A 628 -14.73 -3.69 8.86
CA HIS A 628 -14.72 -4.64 9.97
C HIS A 628 -15.77 -4.31 11.03
N LYS A 629 -16.46 -5.34 11.53
CA LYS A 629 -17.30 -5.24 12.75
C LYS A 629 -16.45 -5.35 14.02
N GLU A 630 -17.04 -5.00 15.15
CA GLU A 630 -16.44 -5.09 16.49
C GLU A 630 -15.93 -6.50 16.85
N SER A 631 -16.47 -7.55 16.22
CA SER A 631 -16.10 -8.95 16.44
C SER A 631 -15.08 -9.51 15.43
N PHE A 632 -14.60 -8.69 14.49
CA PHE A 632 -13.70 -9.15 13.44
C PHE A 632 -12.29 -9.43 13.99
N PHE A 633 -11.77 -8.57 14.86
CA PHE A 633 -10.50 -8.78 15.55
C PHE A 633 -10.74 -9.19 17.02
N GLY A 634 -9.71 -9.71 17.67
CA GLY A 634 -9.70 -10.10 19.09
C GLY A 634 -9.70 -8.93 20.07
N TYR A 635 -9.58 -7.70 19.57
CA TYR A 635 -9.76 -6.45 20.29
C TYR A 635 -10.54 -5.48 19.39
N ALA A 636 -11.64 -4.93 19.91
CA ALA A 636 -12.46 -3.98 19.17
C ALA A 636 -11.77 -2.61 19.15
N TYR A 637 -11.03 -2.34 18.07
CA TYR A 637 -10.30 -1.10 17.86
C TYR A 637 -10.84 -0.32 16.67
N ASP A 638 -11.22 0.93 16.94
CA ASP A 638 -11.48 1.96 15.96
C ASP A 638 -10.61 3.18 16.30
N ALA A 639 -9.85 3.69 15.33
CA ALA A 639 -8.91 4.79 15.56
C ALA A 639 -9.60 6.15 15.67
N GLY A 640 -10.68 6.38 14.92
CA GLY A 640 -11.45 7.64 14.99
C GLY A 640 -10.81 8.87 14.35
N GLU A 641 -9.54 8.79 13.97
CA GLU A 641 -8.71 9.88 13.47
C GLU A 641 -7.56 9.36 12.59
N HIS A 642 -6.81 10.24 11.94
CA HIS A 642 -5.58 9.84 11.24
C HIS A 642 -4.54 9.39 12.27
N THR A 643 -3.86 8.28 12.00
CA THR A 643 -2.86 7.73 12.92
C THR A 643 -1.64 7.23 12.17
N LEU A 644 -0.50 7.22 12.87
CA LEU A 644 0.63 6.38 12.52
C LEU A 644 0.71 5.21 13.51
N LEU A 645 0.62 4.01 12.98
CA LEU A 645 0.76 2.76 13.74
C LEU A 645 2.19 2.24 13.57
N ARG A 646 2.82 1.79 14.66
CA ARG A 646 4.08 1.04 14.65
C ARG A 646 3.84 -0.35 15.22
N TRP A 647 3.88 -1.35 14.35
CA TRP A 647 3.90 -2.77 14.72
C TRP A 647 5.33 -3.21 14.96
N HIS A 648 5.70 -3.40 16.22
CA HIS A 648 7.03 -3.84 16.60
C HIS A 648 7.03 -5.36 16.86
N PHE A 649 7.60 -6.13 15.93
CA PHE A 649 7.64 -7.59 15.98
C PHE A 649 8.79 -8.07 16.86
N LYS A 650 8.49 -8.91 17.85
CA LYS A 650 9.48 -9.49 18.77
C LYS A 650 8.95 -10.75 19.42
N ASP A 651 9.84 -11.55 19.99
CA ASP A 651 9.45 -12.82 20.62
C ASP A 651 8.47 -12.60 21.79
N THR A 652 8.73 -11.66 22.69
CA THR A 652 7.84 -11.43 23.84
C THR A 652 7.20 -10.05 23.77
N PRO A 653 6.20 -9.85 22.89
CA PRO A 653 5.50 -8.57 22.77
C PRO A 653 4.63 -8.34 24.01
N ASP A 654 4.44 -7.07 24.35
CA ASP A 654 3.45 -6.70 25.34
C ASP A 654 2.08 -6.54 24.67
N ILE A 655 1.31 -7.63 24.57
CA ILE A 655 0.01 -7.62 23.87
C ILE A 655 -1.08 -6.78 24.56
N THR A 656 -0.78 -6.23 25.74
CA THR A 656 -1.63 -5.24 26.42
C THR A 656 -1.34 -3.80 26.02
N GLN A 657 -0.30 -3.54 25.23
CA GLN A 657 -0.12 -2.26 24.54
C GLN A 657 -1.11 -2.18 23.39
N LEU A 658 -2.34 -1.83 23.75
CA LEU A 658 -3.43 -1.60 22.82
C LEU A 658 -3.71 -0.10 22.73
N PRO A 659 -4.14 0.40 21.56
CA PRO A 659 -4.60 1.77 21.44
C PRO A 659 -5.97 1.95 22.10
N ALA A 660 -6.26 3.17 22.56
CA ALA A 660 -7.62 3.52 22.91
C ALA A 660 -8.49 3.50 21.65
N SER A 661 -9.66 2.89 21.74
CA SER A 661 -10.64 2.91 20.65
C SER A 661 -11.57 4.12 20.79
N THR A 662 -12.15 4.57 19.69
CA THR A 662 -13.08 5.71 19.65
C THR A 662 -14.21 5.59 20.67
N SER A 663 -14.31 6.60 21.54
CA SER A 663 -15.40 6.77 22.49
C SER A 663 -16.37 7.87 22.05
N ALA A 664 -17.48 7.99 22.76
CA ALA A 664 -18.26 9.22 22.80
C ALA A 664 -17.35 10.31 23.35
N ASP A 665 -17.18 11.42 22.62
CA ASP A 665 -16.66 12.65 23.24
C ASP A 665 -17.61 13.16 24.31
#